data_AF-A0A9E2GBC0-F1
#
_entry.id   AF-A0A9E2GBC0-F1
#
_cell.length_a   1.000
_cell.length_b   1.000
_cell.length_c   1.000
_cell.angle_alpha   90.00
_cell.angle_beta   90.00
_cell.angle_gamma   90.00
#
_symmetry.space_group_name_H-M   'P 1'
#
loop_
_entity.id
_entity.type
_entity.pdbx_description
1 polymer ?
#
loop_
_entity_poly.entity_id
_entity_poly.type
_entity_poly.pdbx_seq_one_letter_code
_entity_poly.pdbx_strand_id
1 'polypeptide(L)'
;MKFNMLVISDLHFNIESDNSFIFEKIEALSSAVNAAIGRKEKHLIVVVNGDIANQGKQEEFDLAQEFFESFEAEMLNHNSEIVISYIFIPGNHDCDFTVYSDDERKQLAEYTKENKLLDHIQEYLKKLGNFKKFSEKFKINTKINSFDFFTKYSFTDGGHPIYIIAYNSVIAFDHNYKYDRQIIDSTSIKDNIGKLDDGITLTFSHYPMEWFERENNDFLDYLEKNSNLIFMAHEHKSRIEKIIRGDGIEFEKIGGLSFSEQGHTEISGFDIFQIDSETTANSLQEFSYDGAIYTKRFSKDNARIKNTFKAIKAFVTINDVKYNSFLNEGFVLRNYSDYKFGDYFTLPVIDLHIQSEDDKTFSNYCTLDFFNPYDNDKTTLFTFKNSFGKTTLLKYFFKKFYTEGYVPVYIEINKKNKTTERITKAIDDSIKHFYDDQYEKIIQNPGKIILLIDQISEMKEMIHNVIEMCMNKGYKKIIATFDEKQYVFNTVRRDTNIIEYFEVMKFGHAQKYELIEKWVDKHNDYFDEIQKEHRIHLIQDCMEKADMNTGFISTPELVLIFLDAYENDEAENMVLNASRGFFYNYLFNKYIIMISTCSKIEMPFIRKLLEALAYRNFKSPDVQWKDFCREFIHNNLVEDEEFYNSIREIRKCMIDLKLIEDDVIGKFELSNKQFQSFFVASYYTKNMERLNEEILSMCDDIYDEEVSSVILFIVHLTKNLKIINKISSIADKLFANIKEIEFNDDISVINVLIEGVGNPIDYGDIKKQNRNLNKRLDYLENELAKKTPRQRKKEKTLYEKSVLASFRIREVINEILLQMLDREETELLIISNLKMGLRSISEYLKLFDEYWHEVDMHLSELDEDDIYELNDFTFGAVISFLSLILYVSDNLVPIKYYKFLIEYIKNEYPNNTGVMLRSLLQLWSSRKSNSTDVFDLLINFRNKMRNEKNYVCVAIINAAIGREINYIGLSVNKKLKLLEKSEAHELSKLEKDPQKHLQQTAENRKTRLGFIKKSRKPIK
;
A
#
# COMPACT_ATOMS: atom_id res chain seq x y z
N MET A 1 -15.31 -5.49 -24.76
CA MET A 1 -15.72 -5.03 -26.12
C MET A 1 -15.87 -3.50 -26.10
N LYS A 2 -15.50 -2.78 -27.17
CA LYS A 2 -15.37 -1.30 -27.14
C LYS A 2 -16.53 -0.56 -27.80
N PHE A 3 -17.03 0.47 -27.12
CA PHE A 3 -17.97 1.46 -27.64
C PHE A 3 -17.25 2.78 -27.90
N ASN A 4 -17.44 3.35 -29.08
CA ASN A 4 -16.86 4.62 -29.49
C ASN A 4 -17.95 5.68 -29.60
N MET A 5 -17.76 6.82 -28.95
CA MET A 5 -18.70 7.93 -28.94
C MET A 5 -18.02 9.22 -29.42
N LEU A 6 -18.60 9.87 -30.42
CA LEU A 6 -18.29 11.24 -30.82
C LEU A 6 -19.26 12.17 -30.10
N VAL A 7 -18.75 13.10 -29.30
CA VAL A 7 -19.56 14.08 -28.57
C VAL A 7 -19.32 15.46 -29.18
N ILE A 8 -20.40 16.10 -29.62
CA ILE A 8 -20.42 17.43 -30.25
C ILE A 8 -21.45 18.27 -29.52
N SER A 9 -21.19 19.55 -29.29
CA SER A 9 -22.20 20.52 -28.81
C SER A 9 -22.06 21.84 -29.56
N ASP A 10 -23.07 22.71 -29.45
CA ASP A 10 -22.96 24.12 -29.84
C ASP A 10 -22.61 24.31 -31.33
N LEU A 11 -23.46 23.78 -32.24
CA LEU A 11 -23.27 23.96 -33.69
C LEU A 11 -23.80 25.33 -34.18
N HIS A 12 -24.92 25.79 -33.61
CA HIS A 12 -25.52 27.11 -33.88
C HIS A 12 -25.82 27.41 -35.35
N PHE A 13 -26.39 26.47 -36.12
CA PHE A 13 -26.81 26.74 -37.50
C PHE A 13 -27.76 27.93 -37.55
N ASN A 14 -27.45 28.90 -38.40
CA ASN A 14 -28.17 30.16 -38.47
C ASN A 14 -28.40 30.58 -39.93
N ILE A 15 -29.65 30.82 -40.30
CA ILE A 15 -30.05 31.23 -41.64
C ILE A 15 -29.56 32.64 -42.03
N GLU A 16 -29.22 33.48 -41.06
CA GLU A 16 -28.78 34.87 -41.29
C GLU A 16 -27.25 34.99 -41.46
N SER A 17 -26.49 33.92 -41.21
CA SER A 17 -25.04 33.89 -41.33
C SER A 17 -24.55 32.86 -42.35
N ASP A 18 -23.31 33.02 -42.80
CA ASP A 18 -22.65 32.00 -43.62
C ASP A 18 -22.29 30.79 -42.74
N ASN A 19 -22.82 29.61 -43.09
CA ASN A 19 -22.54 28.35 -42.40
C ASN A 19 -21.47 27.52 -43.12
N SER A 20 -20.89 28.02 -44.22
CA SER A 20 -19.88 27.32 -45.04
C SER A 20 -18.73 26.76 -44.19
N PHE A 21 -18.25 27.53 -43.22
CA PHE A 21 -17.17 27.15 -42.32
C PHE A 21 -17.46 25.89 -41.47
N ILE A 22 -18.73 25.56 -41.20
CA ILE A 22 -19.12 24.35 -40.48
C ILE A 22 -19.00 23.15 -41.43
N PHE A 23 -19.48 23.30 -42.68
CA PHE A 23 -19.42 22.26 -43.70
C PHE A 23 -18.00 21.98 -44.18
N GLU A 24 -17.15 22.99 -44.32
CA GLU A 24 -15.73 22.84 -44.71
C GLU A 24 -14.94 21.96 -43.74
N LYS A 25 -15.39 21.81 -42.49
CA LYS A 25 -14.73 20.99 -41.46
C LYS A 25 -15.09 19.51 -41.51
N ILE A 26 -16.06 19.08 -42.35
CA ILE A 26 -16.56 17.69 -42.40
C ILE A 26 -15.45 16.69 -42.75
N GLU A 27 -14.61 16.99 -43.74
CA GLU A 27 -13.50 16.12 -44.14
C GLU A 27 -12.46 15.98 -43.01
N ALA A 28 -12.10 17.09 -42.37
CA ALA A 28 -11.16 17.10 -41.26
C ALA A 28 -11.73 16.37 -40.02
N LEU A 29 -13.02 16.57 -39.72
CA LEU A 29 -13.73 15.93 -38.62
C LEU A 29 -13.79 14.40 -38.81
N SER A 30 -14.29 13.95 -39.95
CA SER A 30 -14.41 12.52 -40.28
C SER A 30 -13.06 11.82 -40.31
N SER A 31 -12.02 12.47 -40.86
CA SER A 31 -10.64 11.97 -40.83
C SER A 31 -10.13 11.79 -39.40
N ALA A 32 -10.33 12.79 -38.53
CA ALA A 32 -9.89 12.74 -37.14
C ALA A 32 -10.65 11.66 -36.34
N VAL A 33 -11.96 11.56 -36.52
CA VAL A 33 -12.81 10.54 -35.88
C VAL A 33 -12.38 9.14 -36.31
N ASN A 34 -12.24 8.88 -37.60
CA ASN A 34 -11.80 7.59 -38.12
C ASN A 34 -10.40 7.21 -37.64
N ALA A 35 -9.47 8.18 -37.55
CA ALA A 35 -8.13 7.96 -37.03
C ALA A 35 -8.13 7.59 -35.53
N ALA A 36 -9.02 8.20 -34.75
CA ALA A 36 -9.09 7.98 -33.30
C ALA A 36 -9.80 6.69 -32.91
N ILE A 37 -10.91 6.34 -33.56
CA ILE A 37 -11.64 5.09 -33.27
C ILE A 37 -10.93 3.87 -33.87
N GLY A 38 -10.29 4.05 -35.03
CA GLY A 38 -9.58 3.00 -35.74
C GLY A 38 -10.38 2.40 -36.90
N ARG A 39 -9.67 2.10 -38.00
CA ARG A 39 -10.27 1.72 -39.30
C ARG A 39 -11.06 0.41 -39.34
N LYS A 40 -11.08 -0.37 -38.25
CA LYS A 40 -11.77 -1.66 -38.17
C LYS A 40 -13.02 -1.62 -37.29
N GLU A 41 -13.29 -0.48 -36.65
CA GLU A 41 -14.46 -0.32 -35.80
C GLU A 41 -15.73 -0.35 -36.65
N LYS A 42 -16.77 -0.99 -36.12
CA LYS A 42 -18.04 -1.18 -36.86
C LYS A 42 -19.15 -0.27 -36.39
N HIS A 43 -18.98 0.35 -35.23
CA HIS A 43 -20.03 1.15 -34.59
C HIS A 43 -19.47 2.45 -34.04
N LEU A 44 -20.18 3.55 -34.34
CA LEU A 44 -19.94 4.88 -33.79
C LEU A 44 -21.26 5.45 -33.28
N ILE A 45 -21.25 5.94 -32.03
CA ILE A 45 -22.38 6.67 -31.46
C ILE A 45 -22.06 8.16 -31.55
N VAL A 46 -22.89 8.95 -32.21
CA VAL A 46 -22.75 10.41 -32.30
C VAL A 46 -23.74 11.04 -31.33
N VAL A 47 -23.24 11.66 -30.27
CA VAL A 47 -24.03 12.37 -29.27
C VAL A 47 -23.91 13.87 -29.52
N VAL A 48 -25.03 14.50 -29.85
CA VAL A 48 -25.11 15.94 -30.12
C VAL A 48 -25.79 16.61 -28.93
N ASN A 49 -25.00 17.26 -28.08
CA ASN A 49 -25.38 17.75 -26.76
C ASN A 49 -25.81 19.24 -26.77
N GLY A 50 -26.90 19.53 -27.48
CA GLY A 50 -27.58 20.83 -27.50
C GLY A 50 -27.01 21.89 -28.44
N ASP A 51 -27.82 22.93 -28.63
CA ASP A 51 -27.57 24.12 -29.44
C ASP A 51 -27.15 23.77 -30.89
N ILE A 52 -27.99 22.96 -31.54
CA ILE A 52 -27.82 22.57 -32.95
C ILE A 52 -28.19 23.73 -33.85
N ALA A 53 -29.38 24.29 -33.62
CA ALA A 53 -29.89 25.48 -34.29
C ALA A 53 -29.55 26.74 -33.48
N ASN A 54 -29.74 27.92 -34.08
CA ASN A 54 -29.57 29.20 -33.39
C ASN A 54 -30.88 29.77 -32.82
N GLN A 55 -32.02 29.54 -33.49
CA GLN A 55 -33.35 30.02 -33.08
C GLN A 55 -34.45 28.96 -33.19
N GLY A 56 -34.07 27.69 -33.33
CA GLY A 56 -34.97 26.54 -33.43
C GLY A 56 -35.83 26.51 -34.70
N LYS A 57 -35.44 27.23 -35.75
CA LYS A 57 -36.21 27.30 -37.01
C LYS A 57 -36.06 26.04 -37.84
N GLN A 58 -37.09 25.73 -38.63
CA GLN A 58 -37.10 24.51 -39.46
C GLN A 58 -35.92 24.51 -40.45
N GLU A 59 -35.64 25.67 -41.04
CA GLU A 59 -34.56 25.87 -42.00
C GLU A 59 -33.17 25.64 -41.38
N GLU A 60 -32.99 25.98 -40.10
CA GLU A 60 -31.73 25.71 -39.36
C GLU A 60 -31.54 24.21 -39.15
N PHE A 61 -32.63 23.47 -38.86
CA PHE A 61 -32.58 22.01 -38.76
C PHE A 61 -32.44 21.30 -40.12
N ASP A 62 -32.87 21.93 -41.22
CA ASP A 62 -32.64 21.39 -42.56
C ASP A 62 -31.14 21.46 -42.92
N LEU A 63 -30.45 22.55 -42.54
CA LEU A 63 -28.98 22.66 -42.63
C LEU A 63 -28.27 21.63 -41.73
N ALA A 64 -28.75 21.45 -40.50
CA ALA A 64 -28.22 20.43 -39.60
C ALA A 64 -28.36 19.01 -40.19
N GLN A 65 -29.49 18.73 -40.85
CA GLN A 65 -29.71 17.45 -41.51
C GLN A 65 -28.68 17.23 -42.62
N GLU A 66 -28.49 18.22 -43.49
CA GLU A 66 -27.49 18.17 -44.57
C GLU A 66 -26.08 17.92 -44.02
N PHE A 67 -25.73 18.57 -42.91
CA PHE A 67 -24.43 18.39 -42.26
C PHE A 67 -24.23 16.95 -41.78
N PHE A 68 -25.18 16.37 -41.04
CA PHE A 68 -25.03 15.01 -40.51
C PHE A 68 -25.08 13.94 -41.60
N GLU A 69 -25.90 14.11 -42.64
CA GLU A 69 -25.91 13.24 -43.82
C GLU A 69 -24.59 13.29 -44.58
N SER A 70 -24.00 14.48 -44.71
CA SER A 70 -22.69 14.67 -45.33
C SER A 70 -21.56 14.07 -44.50
N PHE A 71 -21.60 14.23 -43.17
CA PHE A 71 -20.66 13.58 -42.26
C PHE A 71 -20.77 12.04 -42.32
N GLU A 72 -21.97 11.49 -42.36
CA GLU A 72 -22.19 10.05 -42.50
C GLU A 72 -21.62 9.53 -43.84
N ALA A 73 -21.87 10.24 -44.94
CA ALA A 73 -21.31 9.89 -46.24
C ALA A 73 -19.76 9.89 -46.24
N GLU A 74 -19.13 10.88 -45.61
CA GLU A 74 -17.67 10.96 -45.53
C GLU A 74 -17.08 9.90 -44.60
N MET A 75 -17.75 9.58 -43.48
CA MET A 75 -17.35 8.46 -42.63
C MET A 75 -17.43 7.11 -43.36
N LEU A 76 -18.42 6.91 -44.22
CA LEU A 76 -18.54 5.72 -45.06
C LEU A 76 -17.43 5.63 -46.13
N ASN A 77 -16.94 6.77 -46.64
CA ASN A 77 -15.76 6.81 -47.52
C ASN A 77 -14.51 6.30 -46.81
N HIS A 78 -14.37 6.61 -45.52
CA HIS A 78 -13.26 6.13 -44.69
C HIS A 78 -13.40 4.68 -44.22
N ASN A 79 -14.62 4.25 -43.93
CA ASN A 79 -14.93 2.92 -43.43
C ASN A 79 -16.33 2.48 -43.89
N SER A 80 -16.38 1.66 -44.95
CA SER A 80 -17.62 1.24 -45.58
C SER A 80 -18.50 0.31 -44.73
N GLU A 81 -17.99 -0.23 -43.61
CA GLU A 81 -18.74 -1.10 -42.70
C GLU A 81 -19.23 -0.39 -41.44
N ILE A 82 -18.95 0.92 -41.27
CA ILE A 82 -19.34 1.65 -40.08
C ILE A 82 -20.85 1.88 -40.03
N VAL A 83 -21.44 1.62 -38.86
CA VAL A 83 -22.83 1.96 -38.55
C VAL A 83 -22.83 3.11 -37.55
N ILE A 84 -23.47 4.21 -37.92
CA ILE A 84 -23.56 5.42 -37.08
C ILE A 84 -24.92 5.46 -36.38
N SER A 85 -24.92 5.75 -35.09
CA SER A 85 -26.13 5.91 -34.27
C SER A 85 -26.16 7.31 -33.67
N TYR A 86 -27.21 8.07 -33.94
CA TYR A 86 -27.32 9.45 -33.46
C TYR A 86 -28.17 9.56 -32.19
N ILE A 87 -27.69 10.37 -31.25
CA ILE A 87 -28.41 10.79 -30.04
C ILE A 87 -28.41 12.32 -30.02
N PHE A 88 -29.58 12.92 -30.24
CA PHE A 88 -29.76 14.37 -30.18
C PHE A 88 -30.37 14.80 -28.84
N ILE A 89 -29.78 15.83 -28.24
CA ILE A 89 -30.19 16.42 -26.97
C ILE A 89 -30.42 17.91 -27.23
N PRO A 90 -31.56 18.50 -26.85
CA PRO A 90 -31.86 19.91 -27.16
C PRO A 90 -31.18 20.88 -26.18
N GLY A 91 -30.73 22.03 -26.70
CA GLY A 91 -30.33 23.23 -25.95
C GLY A 91 -31.35 24.38 -26.09
N ASN A 92 -31.08 25.55 -25.50
CA ASN A 92 -32.02 26.68 -25.61
C ASN A 92 -32.14 27.24 -27.02
N HIS A 93 -31.05 27.20 -27.79
CA HIS A 93 -31.09 27.71 -29.15
C HIS A 93 -31.88 26.80 -30.10
N ASP A 94 -32.18 25.56 -29.69
CA ASP A 94 -33.05 24.63 -30.40
C ASP A 94 -34.56 24.92 -30.21
N CYS A 95 -34.91 25.96 -29.44
CA CYS A 95 -36.29 26.33 -29.14
C CYS A 95 -36.84 27.41 -30.09
N ASP A 96 -37.89 27.09 -30.84
CA ASP A 96 -38.66 28.09 -31.57
C ASP A 96 -39.68 28.77 -30.65
N PHE A 97 -39.31 29.91 -30.07
CA PHE A 97 -40.23 30.67 -29.20
C PHE A 97 -41.35 31.39 -29.96
N THR A 98 -41.32 31.45 -31.29
CA THR A 98 -42.38 32.11 -32.09
C THR A 98 -43.66 31.28 -32.19
N VAL A 99 -43.63 30.02 -31.75
CA VAL A 99 -44.80 29.14 -31.68
C VAL A 99 -45.81 29.55 -30.61
N TYR A 100 -45.43 30.47 -29.73
CA TYR A 100 -46.26 31.04 -28.68
C TYR A 100 -46.75 32.43 -29.05
N SER A 101 -48.06 32.64 -28.89
CA SER A 101 -48.66 33.97 -28.80
C SER A 101 -48.23 34.69 -27.52
N ASP A 102 -48.41 36.02 -27.49
CA ASP A 102 -48.06 36.82 -26.30
C ASP A 102 -48.86 36.43 -25.05
N ASP A 103 -50.10 35.97 -25.21
CA ASP A 103 -50.94 35.51 -24.10
C ASP A 103 -50.48 34.13 -23.58
N GLU A 104 -50.16 33.19 -24.48
CA GLU A 104 -49.56 31.89 -24.09
C GLU A 104 -48.23 32.09 -23.35
N ARG A 105 -47.39 33.04 -23.77
CA ARG A 105 -46.13 33.37 -23.08
C ARG A 105 -46.36 33.87 -21.66
N LYS A 106 -47.35 34.74 -21.46
CA LYS A 106 -47.72 35.23 -20.12
C LYS A 106 -48.26 34.10 -19.24
N GLN A 107 -49.10 33.25 -19.79
CA GLN A 107 -49.69 32.11 -19.09
C GLN A 107 -48.63 31.08 -18.66
N LEU A 108 -47.68 30.73 -19.54
CA LEU A 108 -46.56 29.85 -19.20
C LEU A 108 -45.63 30.46 -18.12
N ALA A 109 -45.43 31.78 -18.16
CA ALA A 109 -44.69 32.50 -17.12
C ALA A 109 -45.43 32.46 -15.76
N GLU A 110 -46.76 32.54 -15.76
CA GLU A 110 -47.58 32.36 -14.56
C GLU A 110 -47.50 30.94 -14.02
N TYR A 111 -47.61 29.91 -14.87
CA TYR A 111 -47.44 28.51 -14.47
C TYR A 111 -46.07 28.24 -13.86
N THR A 112 -45.02 28.86 -14.40
CA THR A 112 -43.66 28.77 -13.84
C THR A 112 -43.60 29.40 -12.45
N LYS A 113 -44.17 30.58 -12.25
CA LYS A 113 -44.22 31.25 -10.93
C LYS A 113 -45.04 30.48 -9.89
N GLU A 114 -46.10 29.81 -10.31
CA GLU A 114 -46.97 29.03 -9.43
C GLU A 114 -46.47 27.59 -9.20
N ASN A 115 -45.31 27.19 -9.75
CA ASN A 115 -44.81 25.81 -9.76
C ASN A 115 -45.80 24.79 -10.37
N LYS A 116 -46.59 25.20 -11.35
CA LYS A 116 -47.57 24.36 -12.09
C LYS A 116 -47.12 24.00 -13.50
N LEU A 117 -45.88 24.34 -13.88
CA LEU A 117 -45.41 24.10 -15.24
C LEU A 117 -45.44 22.62 -15.64
N LEU A 118 -45.18 21.71 -14.69
CA LEU A 118 -45.19 20.28 -14.94
C LEU A 118 -46.56 19.76 -15.41
N ASP A 119 -47.65 20.32 -14.87
CA ASP A 119 -49.02 19.98 -15.30
C ASP A 119 -49.30 20.39 -16.76
N HIS A 120 -48.51 21.33 -17.27
CA HIS A 120 -48.62 21.92 -18.61
C HIS A 120 -47.36 21.68 -19.47
N ILE A 121 -46.56 20.65 -19.16
CA ILE A 121 -45.25 20.42 -19.78
C ILE A 121 -45.33 20.25 -21.30
N GLN A 122 -46.41 19.68 -21.82
CA GLN A 122 -46.59 19.51 -23.27
C GLN A 122 -46.77 20.85 -24.01
N GLU A 123 -47.50 21.80 -23.40
CA GLU A 123 -47.63 23.16 -23.93
C GLU A 123 -46.27 23.87 -23.89
N TYR A 124 -45.53 23.68 -22.81
CA TYR A 124 -44.18 24.25 -22.63
C TYR A 124 -43.11 23.66 -23.57
N LEU A 125 -43.24 22.39 -23.97
CA LEU A 125 -42.31 21.74 -24.89
C LEU A 125 -42.69 21.89 -26.36
N LYS A 126 -43.79 22.61 -26.68
CA LYS A 126 -44.18 22.97 -28.05
C LYS A 126 -43.06 23.70 -28.82
N LYS A 127 -42.25 24.51 -28.12
CA LYS A 127 -41.06 25.20 -28.69
C LYS A 127 -40.02 24.25 -29.31
N LEU A 128 -39.99 22.99 -28.90
CA LEU A 128 -39.09 21.97 -29.46
C LEU A 128 -39.70 21.22 -30.66
N GLY A 129 -40.81 21.70 -31.23
CA GLY A 129 -41.52 21.01 -32.31
C GLY A 129 -40.64 20.72 -33.54
N ASN A 130 -39.80 21.68 -33.95
CA ASN A 130 -38.89 21.49 -35.08
C ASN A 130 -37.74 20.54 -34.74
N PHE A 131 -37.14 20.68 -33.54
CA PHE A 131 -36.13 19.76 -33.02
C PHE A 131 -36.61 18.30 -32.98
N LYS A 132 -37.84 18.06 -32.51
CA LYS A 132 -38.44 16.71 -32.47
C LYS A 132 -38.57 16.12 -33.87
N LYS A 133 -39.10 16.89 -34.83
CA LYS A 133 -39.21 16.46 -36.24
C LYS A 133 -37.84 16.14 -36.86
N PHE A 134 -36.82 16.93 -36.55
CA PHE A 134 -35.45 16.72 -37.01
C PHE A 134 -34.85 15.44 -36.43
N SER A 135 -34.85 15.28 -35.10
CA SER A 135 -34.27 14.13 -34.42
C SER A 135 -34.94 12.80 -34.79
N GLU A 136 -36.25 12.79 -35.08
CA GLU A 136 -36.98 11.60 -35.53
C GLU A 136 -36.56 11.07 -36.91
N LYS A 137 -35.91 11.90 -37.74
CA LYS A 137 -35.38 11.47 -39.05
C LYS A 137 -34.21 10.48 -38.89
N PHE A 138 -33.42 10.60 -37.84
CA PHE A 138 -32.22 9.80 -37.55
C PHE A 138 -32.53 8.59 -36.65
N LYS A 139 -33.48 7.73 -37.06
CA LYS A 139 -34.00 6.61 -36.26
C LYS A 139 -32.88 5.75 -35.62
N ILE A 140 -33.03 5.47 -34.33
CA ILE A 140 -32.13 4.60 -33.57
C ILE A 140 -32.91 3.44 -32.91
N ASN A 141 -32.49 2.20 -33.16
CA ASN A 141 -33.15 1.00 -32.62
C ASN A 141 -32.83 0.71 -31.14
N THR A 142 -31.98 1.52 -30.50
CA THR A 142 -31.50 1.34 -29.11
C THR A 142 -32.24 2.23 -28.11
N LYS A 143 -33.21 3.03 -28.56
CA LYS A 143 -34.06 3.87 -27.69
C LYS A 143 -35.00 2.96 -26.90
N ILE A 144 -34.86 2.95 -25.57
CA ILE A 144 -35.71 2.14 -24.68
C ILE A 144 -36.98 2.93 -24.35
N ASN A 145 -36.81 4.10 -23.72
CA ASN A 145 -37.89 4.94 -23.22
C ASN A 145 -37.63 6.40 -23.54
N SER A 146 -38.70 7.16 -23.80
CA SER A 146 -38.67 8.62 -23.96
C SER A 146 -39.66 9.21 -22.97
N PHE A 147 -39.20 10.17 -22.17
CA PHE A 147 -40.03 11.00 -21.31
C PHE A 147 -39.80 12.46 -21.65
N ASP A 148 -40.63 13.36 -21.14
CA ASP A 148 -40.50 14.80 -21.39
C ASP A 148 -39.15 15.35 -20.88
N PHE A 149 -38.65 14.80 -19.75
CA PHE A 149 -37.42 15.24 -19.08
C PHE A 149 -36.14 14.59 -19.57
N PHE A 150 -36.22 13.37 -20.12
CA PHE A 150 -35.04 12.65 -20.58
C PHE A 150 -35.43 11.54 -21.57
N THR A 151 -34.46 11.12 -22.36
CA THR A 151 -34.53 9.92 -23.19
C THR A 151 -33.47 8.92 -22.77
N LYS A 152 -33.84 7.64 -22.67
CA LYS A 152 -32.96 6.55 -22.27
C LYS A 152 -32.64 5.64 -23.46
N TYR A 153 -31.36 5.42 -23.69
CA TYR A 153 -30.85 4.49 -24.69
C TYR A 153 -30.08 3.35 -24.01
N SER A 154 -30.07 2.16 -24.63
CA SER A 154 -29.27 1.02 -24.19
C SER A 154 -28.52 0.39 -25.33
N PHE A 155 -27.22 0.25 -25.17
CA PHE A 155 -26.34 -0.44 -26.09
C PHE A 155 -25.82 -1.72 -25.43
N THR A 156 -26.04 -2.85 -26.09
CA THR A 156 -25.68 -4.19 -25.59
C THR A 156 -24.92 -4.94 -26.66
N ASP A 157 -23.67 -5.30 -26.39
CA ASP A 157 -22.84 -6.09 -27.31
C ASP A 157 -21.76 -6.86 -26.52
N GLY A 158 -22.17 -7.80 -25.67
CA GLY A 158 -21.27 -8.49 -24.73
C GLY A 158 -20.76 -7.58 -23.58
N GLY A 159 -20.49 -8.18 -22.42
CA GLY A 159 -20.10 -7.43 -21.22
C GLY A 159 -21.27 -6.66 -20.58
N HIS A 160 -20.94 -5.55 -19.90
CA HIS A 160 -21.93 -4.70 -19.23
C HIS A 160 -22.74 -3.84 -20.23
N PRO A 161 -24.07 -3.74 -20.11
CA PRO A 161 -24.87 -2.83 -20.94
C PRO A 161 -24.43 -1.37 -20.73
N ILE A 162 -24.38 -0.57 -21.80
CA ILE A 162 -24.16 0.88 -21.71
C ILE A 162 -25.51 1.59 -21.78
N TYR A 163 -25.89 2.29 -20.70
CA TYR A 163 -27.06 3.14 -20.65
C TYR A 163 -26.65 4.58 -20.92
N ILE A 164 -27.31 5.25 -21.88
CA ILE A 164 -27.17 6.68 -22.10
C ILE A 164 -28.46 7.37 -21.65
N ILE A 165 -28.35 8.30 -20.70
CA ILE A 165 -29.45 9.13 -20.20
C ILE A 165 -29.26 10.55 -20.74
N ALA A 166 -30.05 10.90 -21.75
CA ALA A 166 -30.03 12.21 -22.39
C ALA A 166 -31.10 13.13 -21.78
N TYR A 167 -30.70 14.06 -20.93
CA TYR A 167 -31.61 14.99 -20.26
C TYR A 167 -32.01 16.15 -21.17
N ASN A 168 -33.30 16.47 -21.16
CA ASN A 168 -33.86 17.64 -21.81
C ASN A 168 -33.68 18.87 -20.90
N SER A 169 -32.50 19.49 -20.96
CA SER A 169 -32.14 20.60 -20.08
C SER A 169 -32.89 21.90 -20.36
N VAL A 170 -33.55 22.01 -21.52
CA VAL A 170 -34.42 23.14 -21.88
C VAL A 170 -35.56 23.38 -20.89
N ILE A 171 -35.94 22.35 -20.11
CA ILE A 171 -36.96 22.47 -19.07
C ILE A 171 -36.49 23.41 -17.95
N ALA A 172 -35.19 23.50 -17.70
CA ALA A 172 -34.64 24.40 -16.69
C ALA A 172 -34.53 25.87 -17.16
N PHE A 173 -34.84 26.18 -18.43
CA PHE A 173 -34.59 27.50 -19.05
C PHE A 173 -35.85 28.25 -19.47
N ASP A 174 -36.08 29.43 -18.87
CA ASP A 174 -37.11 30.39 -19.27
C ASP A 174 -36.53 31.60 -20.02
N HIS A 175 -36.98 31.82 -21.26
CA HIS A 175 -36.54 32.95 -22.08
C HIS A 175 -36.94 34.33 -21.49
N ASN A 176 -38.04 34.40 -20.72
CA ASN A 176 -38.52 35.64 -20.10
C ASN A 176 -37.75 36.00 -18.81
N TYR A 177 -37.14 35.02 -18.16
CA TYR A 177 -36.40 35.19 -16.91
C TYR A 177 -35.00 34.65 -17.09
N LYS A 178 -34.10 35.46 -17.66
CA LYS A 178 -32.69 35.09 -17.95
C LYS A 178 -31.91 34.49 -16.76
N TYR A 179 -32.45 34.49 -15.53
CA TYR A 179 -31.76 34.03 -14.32
C TYR A 179 -32.65 33.37 -13.23
N ASP A 180 -33.95 33.13 -13.45
CA ASP A 180 -34.77 32.38 -12.47
C ASP A 180 -34.80 30.89 -12.82
N ARG A 181 -34.02 30.10 -12.08
CA ARG A 181 -33.98 28.63 -12.19
C ARG A 181 -35.34 28.04 -11.83
N GLN A 182 -35.88 27.18 -12.69
CA GLN A 182 -37.14 26.49 -12.42
C GLN A 182 -36.96 25.35 -11.41
N ILE A 183 -37.98 25.09 -10.61
CA ILE A 183 -38.02 23.95 -9.68
C ILE A 183 -38.60 22.75 -10.42
N ILE A 184 -37.80 21.72 -10.64
CA ILE A 184 -38.27 20.44 -11.19
C ILE A 184 -38.42 19.45 -10.02
N ASP A 185 -39.61 18.85 -9.89
CA ASP A 185 -39.82 17.77 -8.91
C ASP A 185 -38.98 16.55 -9.27
N SER A 186 -37.92 16.32 -8.50
CA SER A 186 -36.98 15.21 -8.69
C SER A 186 -37.66 13.83 -8.55
N THR A 187 -38.80 13.74 -7.87
CA THR A 187 -39.55 12.50 -7.65
C THR A 187 -40.07 11.92 -8.97
N SER A 188 -40.66 12.78 -9.80
CA SER A 188 -41.17 12.42 -11.13
C SER A 188 -40.08 11.91 -12.07
N ILE A 189 -38.84 12.39 -11.95
CA ILE A 189 -37.69 11.89 -12.72
C ILE A 189 -37.24 10.53 -12.17
N LYS A 190 -37.11 10.40 -10.84
CA LYS A 190 -36.66 9.19 -10.15
C LYS A 190 -37.55 7.98 -10.46
N ASP A 191 -38.87 8.16 -10.47
CA ASP A 191 -39.82 7.07 -10.71
C ASP A 191 -39.78 6.54 -12.15
N ASN A 192 -39.42 7.39 -13.13
CA ASN A 192 -39.49 7.06 -14.56
C ASN A 192 -38.17 6.51 -15.14
N ILE A 193 -37.02 6.75 -14.53
CA ILE A 193 -35.72 6.19 -14.99
C ILE A 193 -35.70 4.65 -14.86
N GLY A 194 -36.48 4.14 -13.89
CA GLY A 194 -36.59 2.73 -13.58
C GLY A 194 -35.33 2.15 -12.94
N LYS A 195 -35.32 0.84 -12.70
CA LYS A 195 -34.09 0.14 -12.27
C LYS A 195 -33.10 0.15 -13.42
N LEU A 196 -31.96 0.78 -13.23
CA LEU A 196 -30.76 0.55 -14.02
C LEU A 196 -30.18 -0.79 -13.51
N ASP A 197 -30.13 -1.80 -14.38
CA ASP A 197 -29.49 -3.09 -14.09
C ASP A 197 -27.96 -2.94 -14.19
N ASP A 198 -27.19 -4.03 -14.08
CA ASP A 198 -25.72 -4.09 -13.96
C ASP A 198 -24.92 -3.52 -15.18
N GLY A 199 -25.17 -2.27 -15.55
CA GLY A 199 -24.62 -1.56 -16.71
C GLY A 199 -23.90 -0.25 -16.37
N ILE A 200 -23.23 0.31 -17.36
CA ILE A 200 -22.51 1.58 -17.28
C ILE A 200 -23.45 2.71 -17.72
N THR A 201 -23.78 3.61 -16.81
CA THR A 201 -24.68 4.75 -17.06
C THR A 201 -23.88 6.02 -17.38
N LEU A 202 -24.06 6.53 -18.59
CA LEU A 202 -23.51 7.80 -19.05
C LEU A 202 -24.65 8.82 -19.13
N THR A 203 -24.51 9.93 -18.44
CA THR A 203 -25.54 10.96 -18.39
C THR A 203 -25.08 12.17 -19.20
N PHE A 204 -25.95 12.70 -20.06
CA PHE A 204 -25.69 13.86 -20.89
C PHE A 204 -26.75 14.94 -20.64
N SER A 205 -26.33 16.19 -20.56
CA SER A 205 -27.19 17.38 -20.48
C SER A 205 -26.49 18.54 -21.16
N HIS A 206 -27.23 19.39 -21.87
CA HIS A 206 -26.63 20.58 -22.47
C HIS A 206 -26.25 21.59 -21.36
N TYR A 207 -27.12 21.82 -20.37
CA TYR A 207 -26.79 22.70 -19.24
C TYR A 207 -26.11 21.99 -18.07
N PRO A 208 -25.37 22.74 -17.23
CA PRO A 208 -24.96 22.30 -15.91
C PRO A 208 -26.16 21.79 -15.11
N MET A 209 -26.00 20.64 -14.45
CA MET A 209 -27.09 19.99 -13.73
C MET A 209 -27.57 20.82 -12.53
N GLU A 210 -26.73 21.73 -12.03
CA GLU A 210 -27.03 22.68 -10.96
C GLU A 210 -28.12 23.69 -11.33
N TRP A 211 -28.49 23.75 -12.60
CA TRP A 211 -29.56 24.63 -13.08
C TRP A 211 -30.95 24.00 -12.92
N PHE A 212 -31.05 22.70 -12.60
CA PHE A 212 -32.32 21.98 -12.46
C PHE A 212 -32.99 22.13 -11.08
N GLU A 213 -32.29 22.60 -10.03
CA GLU A 213 -32.85 22.71 -8.66
C GLU A 213 -32.35 23.98 -7.92
N ARG A 214 -33.24 24.67 -7.18
CA ARG A 214 -32.97 25.97 -6.54
C ARG A 214 -32.55 25.86 -5.05
N GLU A 215 -33.01 24.85 -4.33
CA GLU A 215 -32.93 24.79 -2.85
C GLU A 215 -32.54 23.43 -2.25
N ASN A 216 -32.55 22.33 -3.03
CA ASN A 216 -32.19 21.00 -2.56
C ASN A 216 -31.15 20.36 -3.49
N ASN A 217 -30.27 19.54 -2.92
CA ASN A 217 -29.30 18.76 -3.69
C ASN A 217 -29.84 17.37 -4.07
N ASP A 218 -31.13 17.07 -3.85
CA ASP A 218 -31.66 15.72 -3.94
C ASP A 218 -31.67 15.13 -5.35
N PHE A 219 -31.83 15.98 -6.39
CA PHE A 219 -31.72 15.55 -7.77
C PHE A 219 -30.26 15.34 -8.20
N LEU A 220 -29.39 16.31 -7.87
CA LEU A 220 -27.95 16.20 -8.10
C LEU A 220 -27.39 14.97 -7.39
N ASP A 221 -27.68 14.81 -6.11
CA ASP A 221 -27.30 13.64 -5.31
C ASP A 221 -27.78 12.34 -5.94
N TYR A 222 -28.98 12.32 -6.51
CA TYR A 222 -29.48 11.15 -7.22
C TYR A 222 -28.67 10.88 -8.50
N LEU A 223 -28.45 11.89 -9.33
CA LEU A 223 -27.67 11.75 -10.57
C LEU A 223 -26.25 11.30 -10.29
N GLU A 224 -25.60 11.90 -9.30
CA GLU A 224 -24.26 11.56 -8.84
C GLU A 224 -24.19 10.12 -8.29
N LYS A 225 -25.26 9.63 -7.66
CA LYS A 225 -25.37 8.24 -7.20
C LYS A 225 -25.64 7.23 -8.31
N ASN A 226 -26.25 7.65 -9.42
CA ASN A 226 -26.78 6.74 -10.45
C ASN A 226 -26.09 6.86 -11.82
N SER A 227 -25.12 7.77 -11.97
CA SER A 227 -24.34 7.97 -13.20
C SER A 227 -22.87 7.60 -12.97
N ASN A 228 -22.24 6.94 -13.95
CA ASN A 228 -20.80 6.69 -13.93
C ASN A 228 -20.02 7.90 -14.44
N LEU A 229 -20.53 8.59 -15.46
CA LEU A 229 -19.96 9.83 -16.02
C LEU A 229 -21.08 10.79 -16.38
N ILE A 230 -20.86 12.08 -16.16
CA ILE A 230 -21.80 13.16 -16.51
C ILE A 230 -21.12 14.09 -17.51
N PHE A 231 -21.70 14.21 -18.70
CA PHE A 231 -21.28 15.10 -19.78
C PHE A 231 -22.18 16.33 -19.83
N MET A 232 -21.57 17.52 -19.81
CA MET A 232 -22.25 18.82 -19.80
C MET A 232 -21.70 19.72 -20.93
N ALA A 233 -22.48 20.70 -21.41
CA ALA A 233 -22.05 21.69 -22.40
C ALA A 233 -22.31 23.15 -21.90
N HIS A 234 -22.42 24.13 -22.82
CA HIS A 234 -22.84 25.52 -22.59
C HIS A 234 -21.88 26.45 -21.80
N GLU A 235 -21.24 26.00 -20.71
CA GLU A 235 -20.38 26.88 -19.91
C GLU A 235 -18.94 27.02 -20.45
N HIS A 236 -18.58 26.30 -21.53
CA HIS A 236 -17.30 26.32 -22.29
C HIS A 236 -15.99 26.30 -21.47
N LYS A 237 -16.07 26.07 -20.16
CA LYS A 237 -14.92 25.88 -19.28
C LYS A 237 -14.52 24.41 -19.34
N SER A 238 -13.58 24.09 -20.21
CA SER A 238 -12.93 22.78 -20.23
C SER A 238 -12.34 22.46 -18.84
N ARG A 239 -12.95 21.52 -18.13
CA ARG A 239 -12.32 20.82 -17.01
C ARG A 239 -13.02 19.50 -16.74
N ILE A 240 -12.23 18.44 -16.60
CA ILE A 240 -12.66 17.27 -15.85
C ILE A 240 -12.67 17.67 -14.38
N GLU A 241 -13.86 17.76 -13.79
CA GLU A 241 -14.00 17.96 -12.35
C GLU A 241 -14.19 16.60 -11.68
N LYS A 242 -13.21 16.24 -10.85
CA LYS A 242 -13.32 15.09 -9.94
C LYS A 242 -13.96 15.54 -8.65
N ILE A 243 -15.09 14.94 -8.31
CA ILE A 243 -15.80 15.22 -7.07
C ILE A 243 -15.70 13.98 -6.19
N ILE A 244 -15.17 14.17 -4.97
CA ILE A 244 -15.04 13.13 -3.95
C ILE A 244 -15.99 13.49 -2.80
N ARG A 245 -17.00 12.65 -2.56
CA ARG A 245 -17.95 12.83 -1.45
C ARG A 245 -17.38 12.28 -0.14
N GLY A 246 -17.90 12.77 1.00
CA GLY A 246 -17.53 12.29 2.34
C GLY A 246 -17.88 10.82 2.63
N ASP A 247 -18.65 10.17 1.75
CA ASP A 247 -18.96 8.72 1.76
C ASP A 247 -18.03 7.89 0.85
N GLY A 248 -17.01 8.53 0.28
CA GLY A 248 -15.98 7.94 -0.59
C GLY A 248 -16.40 7.70 -2.03
N ILE A 249 -17.54 8.24 -2.48
CA ILE A 249 -17.97 8.15 -3.89
C ILE A 249 -17.19 9.18 -4.73
N GLU A 250 -16.59 8.70 -5.82
CA GLU A 250 -15.89 9.54 -6.81
C GLU A 250 -16.63 9.47 -8.14
N PHE A 251 -16.99 10.62 -8.72
CA PHE A 251 -17.51 10.71 -10.08
C PHE A 251 -16.83 11.86 -10.83
N GLU A 252 -16.88 11.80 -12.17
CA GLU A 252 -16.28 12.80 -13.05
C GLU A 252 -17.36 13.56 -13.81
N LYS A 253 -17.30 14.90 -13.76
CA LYS A 253 -18.03 15.79 -14.67
C LYS A 253 -17.10 16.17 -15.81
N ILE A 254 -17.60 16.08 -17.04
CA ILE A 254 -16.87 16.39 -18.27
C ILE A 254 -17.60 17.53 -18.97
N GLY A 255 -16.96 18.68 -19.10
CA GLY A 255 -17.44 19.78 -19.94
C GLY A 255 -17.00 19.58 -21.39
N GLY A 256 -17.94 19.56 -22.32
CA GLY A 256 -17.69 19.37 -23.75
C GLY A 256 -17.17 20.63 -24.46
N LEU A 257 -16.43 20.43 -25.55
CA LEU A 257 -15.98 21.50 -26.42
C LEU A 257 -17.09 21.96 -27.37
N SER A 258 -17.14 23.28 -27.62
CA SER A 258 -18.02 23.85 -28.64
C SER A 258 -17.51 23.53 -30.04
N PHE A 259 -18.40 23.04 -30.90
CA PHE A 259 -18.07 22.82 -32.32
C PHE A 259 -17.99 24.12 -33.10
N SER A 260 -18.78 25.12 -32.70
CA SER A 260 -18.85 26.44 -33.32
C SER A 260 -19.34 27.48 -32.31
N GLU A 261 -18.47 28.43 -31.96
CA GLU A 261 -18.89 29.58 -31.14
C GLU A 261 -19.56 30.66 -31.99
N GLN A 262 -20.69 31.19 -31.50
CA GLN A 262 -21.43 32.23 -32.19
C GLN A 262 -20.55 33.49 -32.37
N GLY A 263 -20.26 33.82 -33.64
CA GLY A 263 -19.41 34.96 -34.00
C GLY A 263 -17.91 34.67 -34.07
N HIS A 264 -17.47 33.43 -33.81
CA HIS A 264 -16.07 32.99 -33.79
C HIS A 264 -15.86 31.73 -34.65
N THR A 265 -15.77 31.92 -35.97
CA THR A 265 -15.63 30.82 -36.96
C THR A 265 -14.37 29.97 -36.81
N GLU A 266 -13.35 30.51 -36.13
CA GLU A 266 -12.05 29.90 -35.85
C GLU A 266 -12.09 28.85 -34.72
N ILE A 267 -13.09 28.90 -33.85
CA ILE A 267 -13.21 27.98 -32.71
C ILE A 267 -14.03 26.76 -33.15
N SER A 268 -13.43 25.57 -33.05
CA SER A 268 -14.14 24.31 -33.24
C SER A 268 -13.44 23.18 -32.53
N GLY A 269 -14.19 22.44 -31.72
CA GLY A 269 -13.71 21.25 -31.06
C GLY A 269 -14.80 20.20 -30.87
N PHE A 270 -14.37 19.01 -30.49
CA PHE A 270 -15.23 17.87 -30.18
C PHE A 270 -14.46 16.87 -29.31
N ASP A 271 -15.20 15.93 -28.72
CA ASP A 271 -14.62 14.89 -27.89
C ASP A 271 -14.87 13.50 -28.46
N ILE A 272 -13.90 12.61 -28.25
CA ILE A 272 -14.04 11.18 -28.49
C ILE A 272 -13.93 10.46 -27.17
N PHE A 273 -15.03 9.82 -26.78
CA PHE A 273 -15.10 8.97 -25.60
C PHE A 273 -15.16 7.50 -26.03
N GLN A 274 -14.22 6.69 -25.55
CA GLN A 274 -14.17 5.26 -25.80
C GLN A 274 -14.28 4.51 -24.48
N ILE A 275 -15.08 3.46 -24.44
CA ILE A 275 -15.24 2.62 -23.25
C ILE A 275 -15.31 1.15 -23.62
N ASP A 276 -14.58 0.32 -22.88
CA ASP A 276 -14.68 -1.13 -22.97
C ASP A 276 -15.71 -1.67 -21.97
N SER A 277 -16.78 -2.29 -22.46
CA SER A 277 -17.90 -2.81 -21.67
C SER A 277 -17.57 -3.98 -20.74
N GLU A 278 -16.43 -4.66 -20.91
CA GLU A 278 -16.05 -5.81 -20.08
C GLU A 278 -15.06 -5.40 -18.98
N THR A 279 -14.05 -4.63 -19.37
CA THR A 279 -12.96 -4.21 -18.49
C THR A 279 -13.22 -2.87 -17.82
N THR A 280 -14.16 -2.08 -18.35
CA THR A 280 -14.50 -0.70 -17.94
C THR A 280 -13.36 0.30 -18.16
N ALA A 281 -12.31 -0.10 -18.89
CA ALA A 281 -11.27 0.80 -19.34
C ALA A 281 -11.89 1.85 -20.27
N ASN A 282 -11.51 3.11 -20.09
CA ASN A 282 -12.03 4.21 -20.90
C ASN A 282 -10.95 5.20 -21.25
N SER A 283 -11.16 5.93 -22.35
CA SER A 283 -10.32 7.03 -22.77
C SER A 283 -11.17 8.19 -23.24
N LEU A 284 -10.81 9.40 -22.83
CA LEU A 284 -11.35 10.66 -23.34
C LEU A 284 -10.26 11.39 -24.12
N GLN A 285 -10.60 11.81 -25.33
CA GLN A 285 -9.71 12.54 -26.24
C GLN A 285 -10.43 13.81 -26.71
N GLU A 286 -9.80 14.97 -26.49
CA GLU A 286 -10.36 16.27 -26.90
C GLU A 286 -9.61 16.77 -28.13
N PHE A 287 -10.36 17.23 -29.13
CA PHE A 287 -9.83 17.71 -30.39
C PHE A 287 -10.20 19.17 -30.62
N SER A 288 -9.24 19.95 -31.12
CA SER A 288 -9.48 21.33 -31.56
C SER A 288 -8.97 21.54 -32.97
N TYR A 289 -9.70 22.29 -33.76
CA TYR A 289 -9.29 22.70 -35.10
C TYR A 289 -8.14 23.72 -35.02
N ASP A 290 -7.07 23.50 -35.78
CA ASP A 290 -5.91 24.40 -35.82
C ASP A 290 -5.87 25.31 -37.07
N GLY A 291 -6.91 25.24 -37.90
CA GLY A 291 -7.00 25.94 -39.19
C GLY A 291 -6.82 25.02 -40.40
N ALA A 292 -6.31 23.80 -40.22
CA ALA A 292 -6.18 22.81 -41.29
C ALA A 292 -6.69 21.42 -40.88
N ILE A 293 -6.37 20.98 -39.67
CA ILE A 293 -6.76 19.67 -39.14
C ILE A 293 -7.25 19.78 -37.70
N TYR A 294 -7.96 18.76 -37.24
CA TYR A 294 -8.23 18.59 -35.81
C TYR A 294 -7.03 17.96 -35.12
N THR A 295 -6.47 18.70 -34.15
CA THR A 295 -5.34 18.23 -33.34
C THR A 295 -5.82 17.81 -31.97
N LYS A 296 -5.31 16.68 -31.47
CA LYS A 296 -5.57 16.21 -30.12
C LYS A 296 -4.91 17.15 -29.11
N ARG A 297 -5.72 17.87 -28.31
CA ARG A 297 -5.24 18.80 -27.28
C ARG A 297 -5.07 18.12 -25.93
N PHE A 298 -5.91 17.13 -25.67
CA PHE A 298 -5.94 16.40 -24.42
C PHE A 298 -6.20 14.92 -24.68
N SER A 299 -5.56 14.07 -23.89
CA SER A 299 -5.80 12.63 -23.87
C SER A 299 -5.71 12.16 -22.43
N LYS A 300 -6.75 11.49 -21.96
CA LYS A 300 -6.74 10.82 -20.65
C LYS A 300 -7.14 9.38 -20.83
N ASP A 301 -6.19 8.50 -20.62
CA ASP A 301 -6.42 7.07 -20.55
C ASP A 301 -6.63 6.68 -19.08
N ASN A 302 -7.83 6.23 -18.76
CA ASN A 302 -8.13 5.68 -17.46
C ASN A 302 -8.04 4.16 -17.55
N ALA A 303 -7.13 3.56 -16.78
CA ALA A 303 -6.95 2.11 -16.73
C ALA A 303 -8.28 1.37 -16.47
N ARG A 304 -9.17 1.97 -15.64
CA ARG A 304 -10.59 1.63 -15.39
C ARG A 304 -11.29 2.89 -14.88
N ILE A 305 -12.63 2.98 -14.95
CA ILE A 305 -13.38 3.98 -14.17
C ILE A 305 -13.07 3.70 -12.68
N LYS A 306 -12.19 4.51 -12.09
CA LYS A 306 -11.80 4.37 -10.67
C LYS A 306 -12.95 4.93 -9.83
N ASN A 307 -13.60 4.08 -9.05
CA ASN A 307 -14.47 4.44 -7.93
C ASN A 307 -15.90 4.99 -8.16
N THR A 308 -16.45 4.98 -9.38
CA THR A 308 -17.90 5.26 -9.58
C THR A 308 -18.78 3.99 -9.54
N PHE A 309 -18.18 2.82 -9.32
CA PHE A 309 -18.87 1.52 -9.26
C PHE A 309 -19.50 1.19 -7.90
N LYS A 310 -20.06 2.16 -7.18
CA LYS A 310 -20.86 1.82 -5.99
C LYS A 310 -22.25 1.26 -6.36
N ALA A 311 -22.60 1.23 -7.64
CA ALA A 311 -23.82 0.58 -8.12
C ALA A 311 -23.70 -0.02 -9.54
N ILE A 312 -22.75 -0.93 -9.77
CA ILE A 312 -23.24 -2.22 -10.30
C ILE A 312 -24.05 -2.75 -9.12
N LYS A 313 -25.36 -2.98 -9.26
CA LYS A 313 -26.10 -3.57 -8.15
C LYS A 313 -25.34 -4.83 -7.79
N ALA A 314 -24.78 -4.86 -6.58
CA ALA A 314 -24.04 -6.04 -6.14
C ALA A 314 -24.94 -7.25 -6.43
N PHE A 315 -24.38 -8.27 -7.08
CA PHE A 315 -25.12 -9.48 -7.46
C PHE A 315 -25.98 -10.00 -6.30
N VAL A 316 -25.56 -9.72 -5.07
CA VAL A 316 -26.33 -9.81 -3.84
C VAL A 316 -26.17 -8.58 -2.95
N THR A 317 -27.18 -8.30 -2.12
CA THR A 317 -27.10 -7.29 -1.05
C THR A 317 -26.44 -7.87 0.19
N ILE A 318 -25.44 -7.19 0.77
CA ILE A 318 -24.84 -7.58 2.05
C ILE A 318 -25.62 -7.01 3.24
N ASN A 319 -25.60 -7.71 4.38
CA ASN A 319 -26.08 -7.17 5.64
C ASN A 319 -25.11 -6.10 6.17
N ASP A 320 -25.47 -4.83 6.04
CA ASP A 320 -24.62 -3.69 6.39
C ASP A 320 -24.15 -3.69 7.86
N VAL A 321 -24.98 -4.16 8.80
CA VAL A 321 -24.60 -4.20 10.22
C VAL A 321 -23.48 -5.21 10.44
N LYS A 322 -23.65 -6.43 9.91
CA LYS A 322 -22.64 -7.49 10.02
C LYS A 322 -21.37 -7.14 9.24
N TYR A 323 -21.52 -6.55 8.05
CA TYR A 323 -20.41 -6.07 7.22
C TYR A 323 -19.57 -4.98 7.91
N ASN A 324 -20.22 -3.95 8.46
CA ASN A 324 -19.53 -2.87 9.16
C ASN A 324 -18.88 -3.36 10.46
N SER A 325 -19.53 -4.26 11.21
CA SER A 325 -18.92 -4.93 12.38
C SER A 325 -17.65 -5.64 11.96
N PHE A 326 -17.73 -6.50 10.95
CA PHE A 326 -16.61 -7.26 10.43
C PHE A 326 -15.43 -6.36 10.02
N LEU A 327 -15.68 -5.25 9.31
CA LEU A 327 -14.60 -4.34 8.91
C LEU A 327 -13.96 -3.60 10.08
N ASN A 328 -14.71 -3.28 11.13
CA ASN A 328 -14.23 -2.49 12.26
C ASN A 328 -13.69 -3.34 13.44
N GLU A 329 -13.90 -4.65 13.42
CA GLU A 329 -13.35 -5.57 14.43
C GLU A 329 -11.80 -5.61 14.42
N GLY A 330 -11.15 -5.42 15.57
CA GLY A 330 -9.71 -5.67 15.75
C GLY A 330 -8.80 -4.43 15.88
N PHE A 331 -9.33 -3.21 15.92
CA PHE A 331 -8.57 -2.01 16.29
C PHE A 331 -8.70 -1.75 17.80
N VAL A 332 -7.58 -1.81 18.52
CA VAL A 332 -7.54 -1.89 19.99
C VAL A 332 -7.25 -0.54 20.67
N LEU A 333 -7.01 0.54 19.93
CA LEU A 333 -6.72 1.83 20.57
C LEU A 333 -8.04 2.51 20.98
N ARG A 334 -8.25 2.58 22.28
CA ARG A 334 -9.55 2.74 22.95
C ARG A 334 -10.27 4.09 22.78
N ASN A 335 -9.66 5.05 22.12
CA ASN A 335 -10.25 6.38 21.92
C ASN A 335 -10.83 6.56 20.51
N TYR A 336 -10.96 5.48 19.75
CA TYR A 336 -11.12 5.54 18.30
C TYR A 336 -12.29 4.69 17.79
N SER A 337 -13.41 4.65 18.52
CA SER A 337 -14.68 4.09 18.03
C SER A 337 -15.18 4.74 16.73
N ASP A 338 -14.68 5.94 16.42
CA ASP A 338 -15.04 6.73 15.24
C ASP A 338 -14.13 6.44 14.01
N TYR A 339 -13.22 5.47 14.13
CA TYR A 339 -12.27 5.10 13.08
C TYR A 339 -12.86 4.01 12.21
N LYS A 340 -12.97 4.31 10.92
CA LYS A 340 -13.39 3.35 9.90
C LYS A 340 -12.17 2.60 9.40
N PHE A 341 -12.37 1.40 8.86
CA PHE A 341 -11.30 0.60 8.23
C PHE A 341 -10.37 1.41 7.29
N GLY A 342 -10.93 2.36 6.52
CA GLY A 342 -10.15 3.20 5.60
C GLY A 342 -9.20 4.21 6.29
N ASP A 343 -9.48 4.57 7.54
CA ASP A 343 -8.73 5.59 8.30
C ASP A 343 -7.36 5.05 8.77
N TYR A 344 -7.20 3.73 8.90
CA TYR A 344 -5.98 3.09 9.39
C TYR A 344 -5.43 1.99 8.47
N PHE A 345 -6.18 1.54 7.46
CA PHE A 345 -5.68 0.54 6.51
C PHE A 345 -4.66 1.17 5.56
N THR A 346 -3.50 0.55 5.42
CA THR A 346 -2.46 0.90 4.44
C THR A 346 -2.09 -0.34 3.63
N LEU A 347 -1.93 -0.17 2.32
CA LEU A 347 -1.66 -1.30 1.43
C LEU A 347 -0.26 -1.87 1.70
N PRO A 348 -0.13 -3.20 1.91
CA PRO A 348 1.18 -3.80 2.09
C PRO A 348 1.98 -3.83 0.78
N VAL A 349 3.30 -3.87 0.91
CA VAL A 349 4.18 -4.29 -0.18
C VAL A 349 4.28 -5.80 -0.17
N ILE A 350 4.24 -6.39 -1.36
CA ILE A 350 4.31 -7.83 -1.58
C ILE A 350 5.49 -8.18 -2.47
N ASP A 351 6.09 -9.34 -2.20
CA ASP A 351 7.12 -9.97 -3.02
C ASP A 351 6.52 -11.20 -3.73
N LEU A 352 6.46 -11.15 -5.06
CA LEU A 352 6.02 -12.26 -5.89
C LEU A 352 7.19 -13.21 -6.13
N HIS A 353 7.03 -14.48 -5.73
CA HIS A 353 8.02 -15.52 -6.03
C HIS A 353 7.63 -16.25 -7.32
N ILE A 354 8.24 -15.88 -8.46
CA ILE A 354 8.04 -16.58 -9.74
C ILE A 354 9.12 -17.66 -9.89
N GLN A 355 8.71 -18.91 -10.09
CA GLN A 355 9.62 -20.00 -10.45
C GLN A 355 9.71 -20.08 -11.98
N SER A 356 10.92 -19.95 -12.54
CA SER A 356 11.18 -20.24 -13.96
C SER A 356 11.48 -21.74 -14.15
N GLU A 357 11.33 -22.23 -15.39
CA GLU A 357 11.64 -23.63 -15.76
C GLU A 357 13.10 -24.03 -15.45
N ASP A 358 14.00 -23.06 -15.24
CA ASP A 358 15.42 -23.25 -14.88
C ASP A 358 15.70 -23.21 -13.37
N ASP A 359 14.68 -23.40 -12.51
CA ASP A 359 14.78 -23.35 -11.04
C ASP A 359 15.29 -22.02 -10.43
N LYS A 360 15.46 -20.98 -11.25
CA LYS A 360 15.76 -19.61 -10.79
C LYS A 360 14.48 -18.95 -10.32
N THR A 361 14.42 -18.63 -9.02
CA THR A 361 13.37 -17.78 -8.44
C THR A 361 13.65 -16.31 -8.73
N PHE A 362 12.72 -15.64 -9.40
CA PHE A 362 12.72 -14.19 -9.55
C PHE A 362 11.76 -13.59 -8.51
N SER A 363 12.23 -12.57 -7.77
CA SER A 363 11.41 -11.74 -6.87
C SER A 363 11.05 -10.42 -7.54
N ASN A 364 9.76 -10.19 -7.74
CA ASN A 364 9.22 -8.90 -8.17
C ASN A 364 8.48 -8.24 -7.01
N TYR A 365 9.08 -7.18 -6.47
CA TYR A 365 8.45 -6.34 -5.44
C TYR A 365 7.46 -5.40 -6.10
N CYS A 366 6.20 -5.50 -5.66
CA CYS A 366 5.14 -4.62 -6.11
C CYS A 366 4.34 -4.13 -4.90
N THR A 367 3.77 -2.93 -4.99
CA THR A 367 2.62 -2.62 -4.13
C THR A 367 1.46 -3.52 -4.56
N LEU A 368 0.62 -3.92 -3.61
CA LEU A 368 -0.56 -4.75 -3.89
C LEU A 368 -1.49 -4.14 -4.96
N ASP A 369 -1.40 -2.83 -5.23
CA ASP A 369 -2.12 -2.16 -6.32
C ASP A 369 -1.85 -2.73 -7.71
N PHE A 370 -0.67 -3.32 -7.92
CA PHE A 370 -0.31 -3.98 -9.19
C PHE A 370 -0.73 -5.45 -9.23
N PHE A 371 -1.18 -6.02 -8.10
CA PHE A 371 -1.74 -7.35 -8.07
C PHE A 371 -3.14 -7.32 -8.66
N ASN A 372 -3.29 -7.90 -9.85
CA ASN A 372 -4.59 -8.18 -10.42
C ASN A 372 -5.04 -9.59 -9.97
N PRO A 373 -6.03 -9.70 -9.07
CA PRO A 373 -6.50 -11.01 -8.59
C PRO A 373 -7.11 -11.88 -9.70
N TYR A 374 -7.33 -11.34 -10.90
CA TYR A 374 -7.92 -12.04 -12.04
C TYR A 374 -6.92 -12.51 -13.10
N ASP A 375 -5.61 -12.24 -12.94
CA ASP A 375 -4.60 -12.56 -13.97
C ASP A 375 -4.46 -14.07 -14.22
N ASN A 376 -4.86 -14.90 -13.27
CA ASN A 376 -4.86 -16.36 -13.40
C ASN A 376 -5.98 -17.00 -12.56
N ASP A 377 -6.34 -18.25 -12.93
CA ASP A 377 -7.29 -19.09 -12.19
C ASP A 377 -6.65 -19.80 -10.97
N LYS A 378 -5.38 -19.52 -10.66
CA LYS A 378 -4.67 -20.15 -9.55
C LYS A 378 -5.18 -19.63 -8.20
N THR A 379 -5.06 -20.45 -7.17
CA THR A 379 -5.26 -20.01 -5.79
C THR A 379 -4.12 -19.09 -5.36
N THR A 380 -4.45 -17.92 -4.81
CA THR A 380 -3.45 -16.95 -4.33
C THR A 380 -3.17 -17.17 -2.83
N LEU A 381 -1.91 -17.34 -2.47
CA LEU A 381 -1.47 -17.46 -1.08
C LEU A 381 -0.59 -16.28 -0.67
N PHE A 382 -0.98 -15.60 0.40
CA PHE A 382 -0.18 -14.55 1.04
C PHE A 382 0.51 -15.07 2.31
N THR A 383 1.83 -14.97 2.38
CA THR A 383 2.60 -15.23 3.59
C THR A 383 2.82 -13.98 4.41
N PHE A 384 2.89 -14.16 5.73
CA PHE A 384 3.12 -13.09 6.66
C PHE A 384 3.99 -13.57 7.81
N LYS A 385 4.86 -12.66 8.28
CA LYS A 385 5.44 -12.74 9.62
C LYS A 385 4.38 -12.39 10.67
N ASN A 386 4.58 -12.81 11.92
CA ASN A 386 3.63 -12.52 13.00
C ASN A 386 3.43 -10.99 13.14
N SER A 387 2.17 -10.57 13.36
CA SER A 387 1.76 -9.15 13.48
C SER A 387 1.77 -8.28 12.21
N PHE A 388 1.76 -8.86 11.00
CA PHE A 388 1.80 -8.10 9.74
C PHE A 388 0.39 -7.87 9.10
N GLY A 389 -0.70 -8.06 9.84
CA GLY A 389 -2.05 -7.68 9.39
C GLY A 389 -2.74 -8.65 8.41
N LYS A 390 -2.51 -9.97 8.54
CA LYS A 390 -3.14 -11.06 7.76
C LYS A 390 -4.65 -10.84 7.52
N THR A 391 -5.40 -10.80 8.62
CA THR A 391 -6.85 -10.62 8.60
C THR A 391 -7.24 -9.27 7.99
N THR A 392 -6.49 -8.21 8.26
CA THR A 392 -6.73 -6.86 7.73
C THR A 392 -6.63 -6.83 6.21
N LEU A 393 -5.67 -7.57 5.62
CA LEU A 393 -5.56 -7.70 4.17
C LEU A 393 -6.79 -8.43 3.57
N LEU A 394 -7.25 -9.50 4.19
CA LEU A 394 -8.46 -10.19 3.70
C LEU A 394 -9.72 -9.33 3.84
N LYS A 395 -9.83 -8.47 4.87
CA LYS A 395 -10.90 -7.47 4.98
C LYS A 395 -10.88 -6.46 3.84
N TYR A 396 -9.69 -6.02 3.44
CA TYR A 396 -9.53 -5.18 2.25
C TYR A 396 -10.02 -5.90 0.99
N PHE A 397 -9.61 -7.16 0.77
CA PHE A 397 -10.09 -7.93 -0.37
C PHE A 397 -11.59 -8.17 -0.33
N PHE A 398 -12.15 -8.47 0.84
CA PHE A 398 -13.59 -8.60 1.01
C PHE A 398 -14.31 -7.33 0.54
N LYS A 399 -13.91 -6.16 1.05
CA LYS A 399 -14.48 -4.87 0.63
C LYS A 399 -14.31 -4.66 -0.88
N LYS A 400 -13.10 -4.88 -1.42
CA LYS A 400 -12.77 -4.70 -2.84
C LYS A 400 -13.66 -5.56 -3.75
N PHE A 401 -13.75 -6.86 -3.50
CA PHE A 401 -14.53 -7.77 -4.35
C PHE A 401 -16.02 -7.53 -4.24
N TYR A 402 -16.53 -7.16 -3.06
CA TYR A 402 -17.93 -6.77 -2.93
C TYR A 402 -18.23 -5.51 -3.77
N THR A 403 -17.35 -4.50 -3.73
CA THR A 403 -17.50 -3.29 -4.56
C THR A 403 -17.34 -3.54 -6.06
N GLU A 404 -16.65 -4.63 -6.45
CA GLU A 404 -16.50 -5.06 -7.85
C GLU A 404 -17.66 -5.96 -8.32
N GLY A 405 -18.71 -6.17 -7.50
CA GLY A 405 -19.91 -6.92 -7.86
C GLY A 405 -19.81 -8.44 -7.68
N TYR A 406 -18.78 -8.93 -6.99
CA TYR A 406 -18.62 -10.34 -6.60
C TYR A 406 -19.20 -10.62 -5.22
N VAL A 407 -19.26 -11.91 -4.86
CA VAL A 407 -19.69 -12.39 -3.54
C VAL A 407 -18.47 -12.86 -2.75
N PRO A 408 -17.80 -11.98 -1.99
CA PRO A 408 -16.72 -12.41 -1.11
C PRO A 408 -17.28 -13.24 0.05
N VAL A 409 -16.64 -14.37 0.33
CA VAL A 409 -16.97 -15.26 1.45
C VAL A 409 -15.73 -15.41 2.30
N TYR A 410 -15.79 -14.92 3.54
CA TYR A 410 -14.68 -14.98 4.49
C TYR A 410 -14.85 -16.15 5.45
N ILE A 411 -13.81 -16.97 5.60
CA ILE A 411 -13.72 -18.00 6.62
C ILE A 411 -12.37 -17.91 7.35
N GLU A 412 -12.39 -18.16 8.66
CA GLU A 412 -11.17 -18.30 9.47
C GLU A 412 -10.99 -19.77 9.83
N ILE A 413 -9.82 -20.34 9.53
CA ILE A 413 -9.49 -21.69 9.96
C ILE A 413 -9.00 -21.65 11.41
N ASN A 414 -9.67 -22.41 12.26
CA ASN A 414 -9.34 -22.56 13.66
C ASN A 414 -9.55 -24.01 14.11
N LYS A 415 -9.42 -24.27 15.42
CA LYS A 415 -9.56 -25.62 15.99
C LYS A 415 -10.95 -26.24 15.73
N LYS A 416 -11.98 -25.44 15.46
CA LYS A 416 -13.36 -25.92 15.27
C LYS A 416 -13.61 -26.47 13.87
N ASN A 417 -12.86 -26.08 12.83
CA ASN A 417 -13.13 -26.42 11.43
C ASN A 417 -11.95 -27.06 10.66
N LYS A 418 -11.25 -28.02 11.29
CA LYS A 418 -10.08 -28.72 10.70
C LYS A 418 -10.40 -29.90 9.77
N THR A 419 -11.62 -30.03 9.26
CA THR A 419 -11.98 -31.08 8.29
C THR A 419 -12.68 -30.44 7.09
N THR A 420 -12.59 -31.09 5.92
CA THR A 420 -13.20 -30.63 4.67
C THR A 420 -14.71 -30.39 4.79
N GLU A 421 -15.43 -31.28 5.48
CA GLU A 421 -16.87 -31.11 5.77
C GLU A 421 -17.14 -29.85 6.61
N ARG A 422 -16.33 -29.60 7.63
CA ARG A 422 -16.50 -28.43 8.51
C ARG A 422 -16.11 -27.13 7.82
N ILE A 423 -15.16 -27.16 6.89
CA ILE A 423 -14.83 -26.01 6.04
C ILE A 423 -16.00 -25.71 5.12
N THR A 424 -16.60 -26.72 4.49
CA THR A 424 -17.79 -26.54 3.64
C THR A 424 -18.92 -25.91 4.45
N LYS A 425 -19.17 -26.42 5.66
CA LYS A 425 -20.15 -25.82 6.58
C LYS A 425 -19.79 -24.37 6.96
N ALA A 426 -18.52 -24.07 7.22
CA ALA A 426 -18.08 -22.71 7.55
C ALA A 426 -18.29 -21.73 6.39
N ILE A 427 -18.11 -22.19 5.14
CA ILE A 427 -18.43 -21.42 3.93
C ILE A 427 -19.94 -21.12 3.91
N ASP A 428 -20.79 -22.13 4.09
CA ASP A 428 -22.24 -21.96 4.09
C ASP A 428 -22.72 -21.04 5.21
N ASP A 429 -22.17 -21.19 6.41
CA ASP A 429 -22.48 -20.37 7.57
C ASP A 429 -22.03 -18.91 7.35
N SER A 430 -20.89 -18.68 6.68
CA SER A 430 -20.42 -17.35 6.30
C SER A 430 -21.35 -16.68 5.28
N ILE A 431 -21.80 -17.43 4.26
CA ILE A 431 -22.75 -16.92 3.28
C ILE A 431 -24.07 -16.52 3.97
N LYS A 432 -24.62 -17.39 4.82
CA LYS A 432 -25.84 -17.08 5.59
C LYS A 432 -25.64 -15.90 6.53
N HIS A 433 -24.46 -15.80 7.14
CA HIS A 433 -24.13 -14.69 8.01
C HIS A 433 -24.21 -13.36 7.24
N PHE A 434 -23.47 -13.20 6.14
CA PHE A 434 -23.39 -11.91 5.44
C PHE A 434 -24.56 -11.62 4.49
N TYR A 435 -25.24 -12.65 3.97
CA TYR A 435 -26.21 -12.51 2.87
C TYR A 435 -27.60 -13.11 3.14
N ASP A 436 -27.87 -13.59 4.36
CA ASP A 436 -29.14 -14.15 4.91
C ASP A 436 -30.10 -14.75 3.86
N ASP A 437 -30.98 -13.95 3.27
CA ASP A 437 -32.08 -14.39 2.39
C ASP A 437 -31.65 -14.75 0.95
N GLN A 438 -30.37 -14.57 0.61
CA GLN A 438 -29.84 -14.75 -0.75
C GLN A 438 -28.95 -15.99 -0.89
N TYR A 439 -28.89 -16.84 0.14
CA TYR A 439 -28.07 -18.05 0.16
C TYR A 439 -28.24 -18.92 -1.09
N GLU A 440 -29.48 -19.26 -1.45
CA GLU A 440 -29.78 -20.12 -2.61
C GLU A 440 -29.31 -19.51 -3.93
N LYS A 441 -29.47 -18.19 -4.10
CA LYS A 441 -28.99 -17.46 -5.28
C LYS A 441 -27.47 -17.52 -5.39
N ILE A 442 -26.76 -17.43 -4.27
CA ILE A 442 -25.29 -17.42 -4.21
C ILE A 442 -24.73 -18.80 -4.57
N ILE A 443 -25.24 -19.87 -3.93
CA ILE A 443 -24.69 -21.22 -4.13
C ILE A 443 -24.92 -21.75 -5.56
N GLN A 444 -25.98 -21.29 -6.24
CA GLN A 444 -26.25 -21.62 -7.64
C GLN A 444 -25.36 -20.87 -8.63
N ASN A 445 -24.61 -19.86 -8.17
CA ASN A 445 -23.73 -19.03 -8.99
C ASN A 445 -22.29 -19.04 -8.43
N PRO A 446 -21.62 -20.20 -8.35
CA PRO A 446 -20.30 -20.31 -7.74
C PRO A 446 -19.24 -19.45 -8.44
N GLY A 447 -19.37 -19.20 -9.75
CA GLY A 447 -18.51 -18.29 -10.51
C GLY A 447 -18.61 -16.81 -10.12
N LYS A 448 -19.51 -16.44 -9.20
CA LYS A 448 -19.55 -15.10 -8.56
C LYS A 448 -18.85 -15.07 -7.20
N ILE A 449 -18.49 -16.22 -6.63
CA ILE A 449 -17.92 -16.33 -5.29
C ILE A 449 -16.41 -16.11 -5.34
N ILE A 450 -15.91 -15.25 -4.44
CA ILE A 450 -14.49 -15.11 -4.13
C ILE A 450 -14.28 -15.64 -2.70
N LEU A 451 -13.57 -16.75 -2.55
CA LEU A 451 -13.33 -17.37 -1.25
C LEU A 451 -12.08 -16.79 -0.58
N LEU A 452 -12.22 -16.25 0.62
CA LEU A 452 -11.15 -15.67 1.44
C LEU A 452 -10.93 -16.56 2.67
N ILE A 453 -9.77 -17.20 2.78
CA ILE A 453 -9.44 -18.16 3.84
C ILE A 453 -8.33 -17.59 4.73
N ASP A 454 -8.66 -17.25 5.98
CA ASP A 454 -7.66 -16.80 6.96
C ASP A 454 -7.03 -17.99 7.70
N GLN A 455 -5.72 -17.91 7.96
CA GLN A 455 -4.93 -18.86 8.75
C GLN A 455 -4.96 -20.31 8.24
N ILE A 456 -4.85 -20.52 6.92
CA ILE A 456 -4.88 -21.88 6.34
C ILE A 456 -3.74 -22.79 6.87
N SER A 457 -2.67 -22.19 7.41
CA SER A 457 -1.57 -22.86 8.11
C SER A 457 -2.03 -23.83 9.21
N GLU A 458 -3.19 -23.59 9.83
CA GLU A 458 -3.76 -24.46 10.86
C GLU A 458 -4.17 -25.86 10.36
N MET A 459 -4.29 -26.03 9.03
CA MET A 459 -4.57 -27.31 8.36
C MET A 459 -3.34 -28.20 8.18
N LYS A 460 -2.12 -27.69 8.44
CA LYS A 460 -0.86 -28.44 8.37
C LYS A 460 -0.70 -29.18 7.02
N GLU A 461 -0.69 -30.51 7.04
CA GLU A 461 -0.46 -31.36 5.86
C GLU A 461 -1.67 -31.42 4.90
N MET A 462 -2.86 -31.02 5.34
CA MET A 462 -4.09 -31.11 4.53
C MET A 462 -4.34 -29.87 3.66
N ILE A 463 -3.44 -28.89 3.64
CA ILE A 463 -3.64 -27.62 2.92
C ILE A 463 -3.93 -27.87 1.43
N HIS A 464 -3.17 -28.76 0.79
CA HIS A 464 -3.37 -29.08 -0.63
C HIS A 464 -4.77 -29.65 -0.89
N ASN A 465 -5.20 -30.65 -0.10
CA ASN A 465 -6.53 -31.26 -0.23
C ASN A 465 -7.67 -30.24 -0.03
N VAL A 466 -7.49 -29.27 0.87
CA VAL A 466 -8.46 -28.21 1.11
C VAL A 466 -8.54 -27.26 -0.09
N ILE A 467 -7.39 -26.85 -0.63
CA ILE A 467 -7.32 -25.98 -1.81
C ILE A 467 -7.96 -26.67 -3.01
N GLU A 468 -7.63 -27.94 -3.26
CA GLU A 468 -8.22 -28.74 -4.36
C GLU A 468 -9.73 -28.91 -4.21
N MET A 469 -10.20 -29.23 -2.99
CA MET A 469 -11.63 -29.29 -2.69
C MET A 469 -12.34 -27.97 -3.01
N CYS A 470 -11.75 -26.83 -2.62
CA CYS A 470 -12.32 -25.51 -2.89
C CYS A 470 -12.29 -25.15 -4.38
N MET A 471 -11.23 -25.52 -5.12
CA MET A 471 -11.15 -25.30 -6.57
C MET A 471 -12.25 -26.07 -7.31
N ASN A 472 -12.55 -27.30 -6.88
CA ASN A 472 -13.60 -28.13 -7.45
C ASN A 472 -15.03 -27.58 -7.25
N LYS A 473 -15.22 -26.52 -6.46
CA LYS A 473 -16.51 -25.84 -6.27
C LYS A 473 -16.83 -24.81 -7.37
N GLY A 474 -15.89 -24.52 -8.27
CA GLY A 474 -16.12 -23.57 -9.37
C GLY A 474 -16.17 -22.10 -8.92
N TYR A 475 -15.51 -21.77 -7.81
CA TYR A 475 -15.37 -20.40 -7.34
C TYR A 475 -14.50 -19.56 -8.28
N LYS A 476 -14.79 -18.26 -8.39
CA LYS A 476 -14.05 -17.37 -9.30
C LYS A 476 -12.58 -17.22 -8.90
N LYS A 477 -12.32 -17.11 -7.60
CA LYS A 477 -10.97 -16.97 -7.04
C LYS A 477 -10.94 -17.47 -5.61
N ILE A 478 -9.80 -18.01 -5.20
CA ILE A 478 -9.50 -18.36 -3.82
C ILE A 478 -8.27 -17.57 -3.41
N ILE A 479 -8.38 -16.85 -2.29
CA ILE A 479 -7.26 -16.14 -1.67
C ILE A 479 -7.13 -16.64 -0.23
N ALA A 480 -5.95 -17.07 0.18
CA ALA A 480 -5.72 -17.50 1.55
C ALA A 480 -4.46 -16.88 2.17
N THR A 481 -4.47 -16.75 3.49
CA THR A 481 -3.30 -16.33 4.27
C THR A 481 -2.66 -17.54 4.94
N PHE A 482 -1.34 -17.51 5.07
CA PHE A 482 -0.61 -18.56 5.77
C PHE A 482 0.59 -18.03 6.53
N ASP A 483 0.95 -18.75 7.59
CA ASP A 483 2.06 -18.40 8.47
C ASP A 483 3.37 -19.03 8.01
N GLU A 484 4.47 -18.31 8.17
CA GLU A 484 5.81 -18.76 7.82
C GLU A 484 6.31 -19.87 8.77
N LYS A 485 5.78 -21.10 8.63
CA LYS A 485 6.34 -22.32 9.22
C LYS A 485 7.04 -23.11 8.12
N GLN A 486 8.37 -23.22 8.21
CA GLN A 486 9.28 -23.91 7.27
C GLN A 486 8.78 -25.28 6.74
N TYR A 487 7.92 -25.98 7.50
CA TYR A 487 7.40 -27.30 7.15
C TYR A 487 6.32 -27.28 6.05
N VAL A 488 5.47 -26.25 6.00
CA VAL A 488 4.39 -26.12 4.98
C VAL A 488 4.94 -25.58 3.66
N PHE A 489 5.99 -24.76 3.74
CA PHE A 489 6.61 -24.05 2.63
C PHE A 489 7.18 -25.00 1.55
N ASN A 490 7.68 -26.18 1.93
CA ASN A 490 8.22 -27.15 0.98
C ASN A 490 7.14 -27.97 0.26
N THR A 491 5.97 -28.13 0.87
CA THR A 491 4.84 -28.89 0.29
C THR A 491 4.06 -28.03 -0.69
N VAL A 492 3.82 -26.75 -0.34
CA VAL A 492 3.01 -25.82 -1.14
C VAL A 492 3.80 -25.28 -2.36
N ARG A 493 5.12 -25.10 -2.27
CA ARG A 493 5.94 -24.58 -3.38
C ARG A 493 6.03 -25.52 -4.60
N ARG A 494 5.74 -26.82 -4.44
CA ARG A 494 5.94 -27.80 -5.53
C ARG A 494 4.82 -27.78 -6.57
N ASP A 495 3.66 -27.20 -6.25
CA ASP A 495 2.47 -27.17 -7.11
C ASP A 495 2.20 -25.78 -7.70
N THR A 496 3.19 -25.21 -8.39
CA THR A 496 3.08 -23.89 -9.05
C THR A 496 2.00 -23.84 -10.14
N ASN A 497 1.48 -24.98 -10.59
CA ASN A 497 0.40 -25.06 -11.57
C ASN A 497 -0.95 -24.58 -11.01
N ILE A 498 -1.19 -24.74 -9.71
CA ILE A 498 -2.48 -24.41 -9.07
C ILE A 498 -2.39 -23.28 -8.04
N ILE A 499 -1.18 -22.92 -7.59
CA ILE A 499 -0.97 -21.94 -6.52
C ILE A 499 -0.01 -20.83 -6.98
N GLU A 500 -0.37 -19.59 -6.68
CA GLU A 500 0.49 -18.41 -6.79
C GLU A 500 0.82 -17.89 -5.39
N TYR A 501 2.06 -17.46 -5.20
CA TYR A 501 2.64 -17.19 -3.89
C TYR A 501 3.14 -15.75 -3.76
N PHE A 502 2.75 -15.08 -2.68
CA PHE A 502 3.20 -13.72 -2.33
C PHE A 502 3.68 -13.65 -0.89
N GLU A 503 4.80 -12.97 -0.65
CA GLU A 503 5.28 -12.63 0.69
C GLU A 503 4.94 -11.19 1.04
N VAL A 504 4.26 -10.97 2.17
CA VAL A 504 3.97 -9.64 2.67
C VAL A 504 5.16 -9.10 3.45
N MET A 505 5.67 -7.97 3.01
CA MET A 505 6.86 -7.33 3.55
C MET A 505 6.56 -6.49 4.78
N LYS A 506 7.61 -6.16 5.56
CA LYS A 506 7.54 -5.20 6.66
C LYS A 506 7.11 -3.82 6.13
N PHE A 507 6.51 -2.99 6.98
CA PHE A 507 6.22 -1.60 6.62
C PHE A 507 7.53 -0.85 6.41
N GLY A 508 7.74 -0.45 5.17
CA GLY A 508 8.79 0.45 4.76
C GLY A 508 8.41 1.90 4.98
N HIS A 509 9.18 2.79 4.39
CA HIS A 509 9.00 4.22 4.61
C HIS A 509 7.73 4.75 3.96
N ALA A 510 7.31 4.15 2.85
CA ALA A 510 6.10 4.57 2.15
C ALA A 510 4.84 4.30 3.00
N GLN A 511 4.73 3.10 3.58
CA GLN A 511 3.56 2.73 4.39
C GLN A 511 3.50 3.48 5.72
N LYS A 512 4.65 3.73 6.35
CA LYS A 512 4.72 4.56 7.57
C LYS A 512 4.22 5.98 7.28
N TYR A 513 4.70 6.58 6.20
CA TYR A 513 4.27 7.92 5.78
C TYR A 513 2.77 7.97 5.47
N GLU A 514 2.25 7.02 4.68
CA GLU A 514 0.81 6.96 4.35
C GLU A 514 -0.06 6.84 5.61
N LEU A 515 0.38 6.07 6.60
CA LEU A 515 -0.34 5.90 7.85
C LEU A 515 -0.28 7.17 8.73
N ILE A 516 0.86 7.87 8.78
CA ILE A 516 0.99 9.18 9.45
C ILE A 516 0.09 10.22 8.77
N GLU A 517 0.07 10.25 7.45
CA GLU A 517 -0.76 11.17 6.65
C GLU A 517 -2.25 10.97 6.96
N LYS A 518 -2.75 9.72 6.87
CA LYS A 518 -4.13 9.39 7.22
C LYS A 518 -4.48 9.74 8.66
N TRP A 519 -3.54 9.55 9.58
CA TRP A 519 -3.71 9.89 10.99
C TRP A 519 -3.86 11.40 11.20
N VAL A 520 -3.00 12.21 10.58
CA VAL A 520 -3.06 13.68 10.65
C VAL A 520 -4.32 14.19 10.00
N ASP A 521 -4.68 13.67 8.82
CA ASP A 521 -5.91 14.07 8.13
C ASP A 521 -7.14 13.86 9.00
N LYS A 522 -7.21 12.76 9.75
CA LYS A 522 -8.34 12.43 10.61
C LYS A 522 -8.42 13.27 11.91
N HIS A 523 -7.28 13.66 12.49
CA HIS A 523 -7.25 14.38 13.79
C HIS A 523 -7.19 15.89 13.64
N ASN A 524 -6.85 16.40 12.46
CA ASN A 524 -6.55 17.81 12.23
C ASN A 524 -7.39 18.41 11.09
N ASP A 525 -8.68 18.13 11.07
CA ASP A 525 -9.64 18.61 10.05
C ASP A 525 -9.65 20.15 9.89
N TYR A 526 -9.29 20.90 10.94
CA TYR A 526 -9.23 22.37 10.94
C TYR A 526 -7.90 22.95 10.44
N PHE A 527 -6.89 22.12 10.18
CA PHE A 527 -5.56 22.58 9.77
C PHE A 527 -5.53 22.82 8.25
N ASP A 528 -4.85 23.87 7.83
CA ASP A 528 -4.52 24.05 6.41
C ASP A 528 -3.45 23.04 5.95
N GLU A 529 -3.27 22.90 4.64
CA GLU A 529 -2.30 21.97 4.03
C GLU A 529 -0.87 22.16 4.56
N ILE A 530 -0.46 23.41 4.85
CA ILE A 530 0.90 23.71 5.32
C ILE A 530 1.07 23.25 6.78
N GLN A 531 0.05 23.46 7.61
CA GLN A 531 0.01 23.01 8.99
C GLN A 531 -0.03 21.48 9.10
N LYS A 532 -0.79 20.81 8.21
CA LYS A 532 -0.80 19.35 8.10
C LYS A 532 0.57 18.81 7.70
N GLU A 533 1.19 19.36 6.65
CA GLU A 533 2.51 18.95 6.19
C GLU A 533 3.59 19.15 7.28
N HIS A 534 3.52 20.26 8.02
CA HIS A 534 4.42 20.50 9.16
C HIS A 534 4.22 19.46 10.27
N ARG A 535 2.98 19.10 10.59
CA ARG A 535 2.69 18.10 11.62
C ARG A 535 3.13 16.69 11.21
N ILE A 536 2.90 16.31 9.95
CA ILE A 536 3.42 15.06 9.37
C ILE A 536 4.93 15.00 9.54
N HIS A 537 5.65 16.09 9.22
CA HIS A 537 7.10 16.16 9.37
C HIS A 537 7.54 16.02 10.84
N LEU A 538 6.83 16.64 11.79
CA LEU A 538 7.17 16.51 13.21
C LEU A 538 6.97 15.09 13.74
N ILE A 539 5.85 14.45 13.37
CA ILE A 539 5.55 13.06 13.75
C ILE A 539 6.59 12.13 13.13
N GLN A 540 6.90 12.32 11.85
CA GLN A 540 7.89 11.53 11.14
C GLN A 540 9.29 11.69 11.78
N ASP A 541 9.73 12.93 12.05
CA ASP A 541 10.99 13.20 12.75
C ASP A 541 11.04 12.53 14.13
N CYS A 542 9.92 12.55 14.86
CA CYS A 542 9.81 11.94 16.18
C CYS A 542 9.89 10.41 16.09
N MET A 543 9.16 9.82 15.14
CA MET A 543 9.17 8.37 14.89
C MET A 543 10.55 7.90 14.44
N GLU A 544 11.21 8.65 13.57
CA GLU A 544 12.57 8.38 13.15
C GLU A 544 13.56 8.45 14.31
N LYS A 545 13.44 9.45 15.20
CA LYS A 545 14.25 9.54 16.43
C LYS A 545 14.02 8.36 17.37
N ALA A 546 12.79 7.84 17.45
CA ALA A 546 12.46 6.66 18.25
C ALA A 546 12.95 5.35 17.59
N ASP A 547 12.95 5.27 16.26
CA ASP A 547 13.30 4.07 15.48
C ASP A 547 14.82 3.97 15.15
N MET A 548 15.57 5.04 15.44
CA MET A 548 16.92 5.38 14.93
C MET A 548 18.02 4.31 15.05
N ASN A 549 17.82 3.22 15.80
CA ASN A 549 18.81 2.15 16.00
C ASN A 549 18.26 0.71 15.88
N THR A 550 16.97 0.49 15.60
CA THR A 550 16.39 -0.86 15.77
C THR A 550 15.48 -1.35 14.64
N GLY A 551 14.98 -0.47 13.75
CA GLY A 551 13.97 -0.86 12.74
C GLY A 551 12.72 -1.50 13.35
N PHE A 552 12.46 -1.16 14.62
CA PHE A 552 11.49 -1.80 15.47
C PHE A 552 10.07 -1.40 15.06
N ILE A 553 9.86 -0.14 14.70
CA ILE A 553 8.54 0.38 14.28
C ILE A 553 8.31 0.02 12.81
N SER A 554 8.26 -1.27 12.48
CA SER A 554 8.18 -1.79 11.10
C SER A 554 6.93 -2.64 10.82
N THR A 555 5.97 -2.66 11.76
CA THR A 555 4.66 -3.29 11.56
C THR A 555 3.55 -2.22 11.67
N PRO A 556 2.41 -2.40 10.99
CA PRO A 556 1.29 -1.45 11.10
C PRO A 556 0.84 -1.26 12.55
N GLU A 557 0.81 -2.33 13.35
CA GLU A 557 0.46 -2.29 14.78
C GLU A 557 1.38 -1.35 15.56
N LEU A 558 2.71 -1.45 15.37
CA LEU A 558 3.67 -0.62 16.08
C LEU A 558 3.64 0.84 15.64
N VAL A 559 3.38 1.10 14.35
CA VAL A 559 3.20 2.48 13.84
C VAL A 559 1.97 3.13 14.48
N LEU A 560 0.85 2.42 14.57
CA LEU A 560 -0.37 2.91 15.21
C LEU A 560 -0.17 3.20 16.71
N ILE A 561 0.56 2.33 17.41
CA ILE A 561 0.91 2.54 18.82
C ILE A 561 1.80 3.78 18.99
N PHE A 562 2.76 4.00 18.08
CA PHE A 562 3.57 5.22 18.08
C PHE A 562 2.69 6.46 17.97
N LEU A 563 1.76 6.45 17.01
CA LEU A 563 0.88 7.58 16.75
C LEU A 563 -0.02 7.90 17.95
N ASP A 564 -0.58 6.88 18.60
CA ASP A 564 -1.34 7.05 19.85
C ASP A 564 -0.45 7.60 20.98
N ALA A 565 0.78 7.10 21.14
CA ALA A 565 1.70 7.64 22.14
C ALA A 565 2.11 9.09 21.87
N TYR A 566 2.24 9.47 20.60
CA TYR A 566 2.52 10.85 20.18
C TYR A 566 1.39 11.80 20.53
N GLU A 567 0.13 11.42 20.27
CA GLU A 567 -1.04 12.25 20.61
C GLU A 567 -1.27 12.38 22.12
N ASN A 568 -0.72 11.48 22.93
CA ASN A 568 -0.83 11.53 24.39
C ASN A 568 0.42 12.13 25.08
N ASP A 569 1.28 12.85 24.35
CA ASP A 569 2.52 13.48 24.83
C ASP A 569 3.54 12.50 25.48
N GLU A 570 3.41 11.19 25.22
CA GLU A 570 4.32 10.15 25.73
C GLU A 570 5.45 9.81 24.75
N ALA A 571 5.36 10.30 23.51
CA ALA A 571 6.38 10.09 22.49
C ALA A 571 7.72 10.78 22.84
N GLU A 572 7.71 11.88 23.59
CA GLU A 572 8.97 12.52 24.02
C GLU A 572 9.74 11.61 24.99
N ASN A 573 9.05 10.92 25.90
CA ASN A 573 9.66 9.89 26.76
C ASN A 573 10.15 8.67 25.95
N MET A 574 9.44 8.30 24.88
CA MET A 574 9.89 7.27 23.93
C MET A 574 11.16 7.68 23.21
N VAL A 575 11.26 8.94 22.76
CA VAL A 575 12.44 9.50 22.09
C VAL A 575 13.61 9.68 23.04
N LEU A 576 13.37 10.11 24.28
CA LEU A 576 14.40 10.33 25.30
C LEU A 576 15.03 9.02 25.78
N ASN A 577 14.25 7.94 25.88
CA ASN A 577 14.73 6.64 26.34
C ASN A 577 15.09 5.67 25.21
N ALA A 578 14.57 5.87 23.99
CA ALA A 578 14.77 5.10 22.77
C ALA A 578 14.76 3.56 22.94
N SER A 579 14.09 3.06 23.99
CA SER A 579 14.12 1.66 24.40
C SER A 579 12.86 0.93 23.96
N ARG A 580 12.98 -0.26 23.38
CA ARG A 580 11.83 -1.14 23.05
C ARG A 580 10.95 -1.40 24.30
N GLY A 581 11.56 -1.43 25.49
CA GLY A 581 10.89 -1.60 26.79
C GLY A 581 9.79 -0.58 27.08
N PHE A 582 10.05 0.71 26.81
CA PHE A 582 9.06 1.77 27.04
C PHE A 582 7.86 1.65 26.10
N PHE A 583 8.11 1.29 24.84
CA PHE A 583 7.09 1.10 23.81
C PHE A 583 6.07 0.04 24.19
N TYR A 584 6.60 -1.11 24.58
CA TYR A 584 5.81 -2.23 25.04
C TYR A 584 5.11 -1.92 26.36
N ASN A 585 5.77 -1.24 27.31
CA ASN A 585 5.13 -0.80 28.54
C ASN A 585 3.91 0.11 28.29
N TYR A 586 4.01 1.06 27.35
CA TYR A 586 2.87 1.90 26.93
C TYR A 586 1.71 1.06 26.37
N LEU A 587 2.01 0.15 25.43
CA LEU A 587 1.03 -0.78 24.85
C LEU A 587 0.32 -1.62 25.93
N PHE A 588 1.09 -2.20 26.86
CA PHE A 588 0.54 -3.07 27.88
C PHE A 588 -0.29 -2.32 28.91
N ASN A 589 0.10 -1.09 29.26
CA ASN A 589 -0.73 -0.22 30.09
C ASN A 589 -2.09 0.01 29.43
N LYS A 590 -2.14 0.26 28.11
CA LYS A 590 -3.41 0.38 27.37
C LYS A 590 -4.23 -0.91 27.48
N TYR A 591 -3.65 -2.09 27.28
CA TYR A 591 -4.37 -3.36 27.45
C TYR A 591 -4.91 -3.57 28.86
N ILE A 592 -4.15 -3.21 29.90
CA ILE A 592 -4.62 -3.29 31.29
C ILE A 592 -5.78 -2.33 31.51
N ILE A 593 -5.72 -1.10 30.98
CA ILE A 593 -6.81 -0.11 31.05
C ILE A 593 -8.05 -0.72 30.39
N MET A 594 -7.85 -1.34 29.23
CA MET A 594 -8.90 -1.98 28.46
C MET A 594 -9.63 -3.07 29.22
N ILE A 595 -8.88 -4.06 29.68
CA ILE A 595 -9.46 -5.15 30.46
C ILE A 595 -10.15 -4.60 31.71
N SER A 596 -9.48 -3.69 32.43
CA SER A 596 -10.00 -3.08 33.66
C SER A 596 -11.37 -2.43 33.49
N THR A 597 -11.56 -1.56 32.50
CA THR A 597 -12.86 -0.89 32.32
C THR A 597 -13.92 -1.83 31.73
N CYS A 598 -13.54 -2.80 30.88
CA CYS A 598 -14.49 -3.76 30.31
C CYS A 598 -15.01 -4.74 31.35
N SER A 599 -14.15 -5.19 32.28
CA SER A 599 -14.53 -6.10 33.36
C SER A 599 -14.90 -5.38 34.65
N LYS A 600 -14.81 -4.05 34.70
CA LYS A 600 -14.99 -3.22 35.92
C LYS A 600 -14.11 -3.66 37.10
N ILE A 601 -12.90 -4.15 36.82
CA ILE A 601 -11.93 -4.58 37.82
C ILE A 601 -10.76 -3.62 37.87
N GLU A 602 -10.26 -3.33 39.06
CA GLU A 602 -9.17 -2.38 39.22
C GLU A 602 -7.90 -2.83 38.48
N MET A 603 -7.24 -1.86 37.84
CA MET A 603 -6.02 -2.08 37.06
C MET A 603 -4.90 -2.84 37.79
N PRO A 604 -4.60 -2.59 39.10
CA PRO A 604 -3.56 -3.32 39.82
C PRO A 604 -3.84 -4.83 39.88
N PHE A 605 -5.11 -5.21 39.97
CA PHE A 605 -5.53 -6.60 40.02
C PHE A 605 -5.37 -7.28 38.67
N ILE A 606 -5.81 -6.63 37.59
CA ILE A 606 -5.61 -7.10 36.21
C ILE A 606 -4.12 -7.30 35.92
N ARG A 607 -3.28 -6.34 36.30
CA ARG A 607 -1.82 -6.45 36.15
C ARG A 607 -1.29 -7.70 36.88
N LYS A 608 -1.67 -7.90 38.14
CA LYS A 608 -1.22 -9.04 38.95
C LYS A 608 -1.64 -10.38 38.32
N LEU A 609 -2.85 -10.45 37.78
CA LEU A 609 -3.37 -11.63 37.09
C LEU A 609 -2.54 -11.94 35.84
N LEU A 610 -2.31 -10.95 34.97
CA LEU A 610 -1.54 -11.11 33.73
C LEU A 610 -0.08 -11.51 34.00
N GLU A 611 0.55 -10.93 35.03
CA GLU A 611 1.92 -11.28 35.45
C GLU A 611 2.03 -12.73 35.92
N ALA A 612 1.14 -13.15 36.82
CA ALA A 612 1.13 -14.52 37.34
C ALA A 612 0.84 -15.54 36.24
N LEU A 613 -0.05 -15.19 35.32
CA LEU A 613 -0.43 -16.00 34.17
C LEU A 613 0.71 -16.18 33.19
N ALA A 614 1.35 -15.08 32.77
CA ALA A 614 2.46 -15.13 31.83
C ALA A 614 3.65 -15.91 32.41
N TYR A 615 3.97 -15.69 33.70
CA TYR A 615 5.00 -16.48 34.39
C TYR A 615 4.67 -17.97 34.43
N ARG A 616 3.40 -18.33 34.70
CA ARG A 616 2.97 -19.73 34.72
C ARG A 616 3.11 -20.37 33.34
N ASN A 617 2.69 -19.69 32.28
CA ASN A 617 2.82 -20.16 30.90
C ASN A 617 4.30 -20.35 30.50
N PHE A 618 5.16 -19.40 30.87
CA PHE A 618 6.60 -19.48 30.62
C PHE A 618 7.25 -20.71 31.29
N LYS A 619 6.78 -21.09 32.50
CA LYS A 619 7.29 -22.27 33.22
C LYS A 619 6.61 -23.57 32.87
N SER A 620 5.35 -23.52 32.44
CA SER A 620 4.48 -24.69 32.32
C SER A 620 3.42 -24.37 31.26
N PRO A 621 3.74 -24.49 29.96
CA PRO A 621 2.86 -24.04 28.88
C PRO A 621 1.54 -24.83 28.76
N ASP A 622 1.38 -25.92 29.52
CA ASP A 622 0.24 -26.84 29.43
C ASP A 622 -0.85 -26.62 30.48
N VAL A 623 -0.76 -25.60 31.35
CA VAL A 623 -1.75 -25.35 32.41
C VAL A 623 -3.09 -24.87 31.85
N GLN A 624 -4.19 -25.42 32.34
CA GLN A 624 -5.54 -24.98 31.96
C GLN A 624 -5.95 -23.71 32.71
N TRP A 625 -6.70 -22.82 32.03
CA TRP A 625 -7.24 -21.58 32.60
C TRP A 625 -7.99 -21.79 33.92
N LYS A 626 -8.84 -22.81 34.00
CA LYS A 626 -9.62 -23.10 35.22
C LYS A 626 -8.75 -23.54 36.40
N ASP A 627 -7.65 -24.24 36.12
CA ASP A 627 -6.73 -24.69 37.17
C ASP A 627 -5.87 -23.51 37.63
N PHE A 628 -5.39 -22.70 36.68
CA PHE A 628 -4.71 -21.45 36.98
C PHE A 628 -5.57 -20.50 37.81
N CYS A 629 -6.83 -20.26 37.43
CA CYS A 629 -7.72 -19.37 38.19
C CYS A 629 -7.93 -19.86 39.63
N ARG A 630 -8.13 -21.18 39.82
CA ARG A 630 -8.25 -21.76 41.18
C ARG A 630 -6.99 -21.57 42.00
N GLU A 631 -5.82 -21.84 41.41
CA GLU A 631 -4.52 -21.61 42.04
C GLU A 631 -4.33 -20.13 42.39
N PHE A 632 -4.69 -19.23 41.47
CA PHE A 632 -4.57 -17.79 41.65
C PHE A 632 -5.49 -17.26 42.75
N ILE A 633 -6.75 -17.68 42.82
CA ILE A 633 -7.70 -17.31 43.90
C ILE A 633 -7.13 -17.73 45.25
N HIS A 634 -6.77 -19.01 45.36
CA HIS A 634 -6.26 -19.60 46.59
C HIS A 634 -5.03 -18.85 47.10
N ASN A 635 -4.12 -18.49 46.20
CA ASN A 635 -2.87 -17.82 46.55
C ASN A 635 -3.03 -16.30 46.81
N ASN A 636 -4.16 -15.69 46.44
CA ASN A 636 -4.40 -14.25 46.56
C ASN A 636 -5.55 -13.86 47.51
N LEU A 637 -6.19 -14.83 48.18
CA LEU A 637 -7.23 -14.63 49.21
C LEU A 637 -8.42 -13.77 48.72
N VAL A 638 -8.89 -14.02 47.50
CA VAL A 638 -10.04 -13.31 46.92
C VAL A 638 -11.35 -14.03 47.28
N GLU A 639 -12.43 -13.31 47.62
CA GLU A 639 -13.76 -13.90 47.85
C GLU A 639 -14.25 -14.63 46.57
N ASP A 640 -14.66 -15.90 46.71
CA ASP A 640 -14.88 -16.82 45.59
C ASP A 640 -15.95 -16.33 44.58
N GLU A 641 -17.12 -15.89 45.03
CA GLU A 641 -18.26 -15.60 44.11
C GLU A 641 -18.07 -14.35 43.25
N GLU A 642 -17.54 -13.25 43.81
CA GLU A 642 -17.34 -12.00 43.06
C GLU A 642 -16.23 -12.18 42.02
N PHE A 643 -15.14 -12.86 42.37
CA PHE A 643 -14.03 -13.15 41.46
C PHE A 643 -14.43 -14.09 40.32
N TYR A 644 -15.26 -15.10 40.54
CA TYR A 644 -15.71 -16.01 39.47
C TYR A 644 -16.54 -15.29 38.39
N ASN A 645 -17.33 -14.28 38.78
CA ASN A 645 -18.05 -13.45 37.81
C ASN A 645 -17.09 -12.51 37.06
N SER A 646 -16.18 -11.87 37.78
CA SER A 646 -15.17 -10.98 37.20
C SER A 646 -14.20 -11.70 36.25
N ILE A 647 -13.79 -12.93 36.55
CA ILE A 647 -12.82 -13.65 35.71
C ILE A 647 -13.44 -14.09 34.37
N ARG A 648 -14.75 -14.32 34.34
CA ARG A 648 -15.48 -14.59 33.10
C ARG A 648 -15.50 -13.35 32.22
N GLU A 649 -15.74 -12.18 32.79
CA GLU A 649 -15.71 -10.90 32.09
C GLU A 649 -14.30 -10.53 31.61
N ILE A 650 -13.29 -10.73 32.47
CA ILE A 650 -11.87 -10.56 32.10
C ILE A 650 -11.51 -11.47 30.93
N ARG A 651 -11.83 -12.77 31.02
CA ARG A 651 -11.54 -13.73 29.93
C ARG A 651 -12.25 -13.33 28.64
N LYS A 652 -13.52 -12.96 28.72
CA LYS A 652 -14.28 -12.50 27.54
C LYS A 652 -13.61 -11.28 26.92
N CYS A 653 -13.27 -10.27 27.73
CA CYS A 653 -12.57 -9.08 27.25
C CYS A 653 -11.22 -9.42 26.61
N MET A 654 -10.42 -10.31 27.20
CA MET A 654 -9.14 -10.72 26.62
C MET A 654 -9.30 -11.46 25.28
N ILE A 655 -10.36 -12.27 25.11
CA ILE A 655 -10.72 -12.90 23.83
C ILE A 655 -11.13 -11.83 22.81
N ASP A 656 -12.01 -10.90 23.21
CA ASP A 656 -12.49 -9.81 22.34
C ASP A 656 -11.32 -8.91 21.89
N LEU A 657 -10.33 -8.70 22.76
CA LEU A 657 -9.09 -7.96 22.47
C LEU A 657 -8.05 -8.79 21.69
N LYS A 658 -8.35 -10.05 21.36
CA LYS A 658 -7.42 -11.02 20.74
C LYS A 658 -6.10 -11.17 21.49
N LEU A 659 -6.08 -10.95 22.80
CA LEU A 659 -4.92 -11.20 23.64
C LEU A 659 -4.70 -12.70 23.85
N ILE A 660 -5.77 -13.49 23.73
CA ILE A 660 -5.80 -14.93 24.00
C ILE A 660 -6.71 -15.62 22.99
N GLU A 661 -6.37 -16.86 22.65
CA GLU A 661 -7.20 -17.69 21.80
C GLU A 661 -8.24 -18.47 22.63
N ASP A 662 -9.47 -18.60 22.09
CA ASP A 662 -10.51 -19.43 22.72
C ASP A 662 -10.29 -20.91 22.37
N ASP A 663 -9.42 -21.59 23.15
CA ASP A 663 -9.22 -23.03 23.00
C ASP A 663 -10.30 -23.86 23.71
N VAL A 664 -10.84 -24.86 23.00
CA VAL A 664 -11.82 -25.85 23.50
C VAL A 664 -11.24 -26.71 24.63
N ILE A 665 -9.91 -26.85 24.70
CA ILE A 665 -9.19 -27.65 25.70
C ILE A 665 -8.98 -26.87 27.02
N GLY A 666 -9.33 -25.57 27.06
CA GLY A 666 -9.09 -24.73 28.23
C GLY A 666 -7.62 -24.39 28.47
N LYS A 667 -6.72 -24.74 27.54
CA LYS A 667 -5.35 -24.20 27.50
C LYS A 667 -5.37 -22.73 27.09
N PHE A 668 -4.42 -21.97 27.61
CA PHE A 668 -4.43 -20.51 27.53
C PHE A 668 -3.03 -20.01 27.12
N GLU A 669 -2.91 -19.44 25.92
CA GLU A 669 -1.67 -18.85 25.42
C GLU A 669 -1.91 -17.38 25.05
N LEU A 670 -0.94 -16.52 25.34
CA LEU A 670 -0.98 -15.12 24.95
C LEU A 670 -0.61 -15.02 23.47
N SER A 671 -1.43 -14.33 22.68
CA SER A 671 -1.30 -14.26 21.21
C SER A 671 0.01 -13.58 20.75
N ASN A 672 0.59 -12.73 21.59
CA ASN A 672 1.81 -12.00 21.31
C ASN A 672 2.95 -12.42 22.26
N LYS A 673 4.07 -12.91 21.70
CA LYS A 673 5.23 -13.40 22.48
C LYS A 673 5.94 -12.29 23.25
N GLN A 674 5.97 -11.07 22.72
CA GLN A 674 6.56 -9.93 23.40
C GLN A 674 5.66 -9.48 24.58
N PHE A 675 4.34 -9.58 24.42
CA PHE A 675 3.38 -9.40 25.51
C PHE A 675 3.64 -10.39 26.65
N GLN A 676 3.77 -11.68 26.32
CA GLN A 676 4.14 -12.71 27.30
C GLN A 676 5.49 -12.39 27.99
N SER A 677 6.54 -12.12 27.21
CA SER A 677 7.89 -11.87 27.72
C SER A 677 7.95 -10.70 28.72
N PHE A 678 7.18 -9.64 28.48
CA PHE A 678 7.13 -8.50 29.39
C PHE A 678 6.44 -8.81 30.71
N PHE A 679 5.28 -9.48 30.70
CA PHE A 679 4.59 -9.82 31.94
C PHE A 679 5.39 -10.83 32.76
N VAL A 680 6.10 -11.75 32.11
CA VAL A 680 7.11 -12.62 32.73
C VAL A 680 8.20 -11.77 33.39
N ALA A 681 8.79 -10.81 32.68
CA ALA A 681 9.81 -9.92 33.21
C ALA A 681 9.33 -9.06 34.39
N SER A 682 8.10 -8.55 34.32
CA SER A 682 7.46 -7.80 35.41
C SER A 682 7.27 -8.69 36.65
N TYR A 683 6.87 -9.95 36.46
CA TYR A 683 6.78 -10.92 37.55
C TYR A 683 8.14 -11.21 38.19
N TYR A 684 9.18 -11.48 37.39
CA TYR A 684 10.55 -11.67 37.88
C TYR A 684 11.06 -10.46 38.65
N THR A 685 10.79 -9.25 38.15
CA THR A 685 11.17 -7.99 38.78
C THR A 685 10.57 -7.85 40.18
N LYS A 686 9.27 -8.12 40.34
CA LYS A 686 8.59 -8.03 41.65
C LYS A 686 9.02 -9.12 42.63
N ASN A 687 9.45 -10.27 42.13
CA ASN A 687 9.87 -11.42 42.93
C ASN A 687 11.40 -11.63 42.92
N MET A 688 12.16 -10.59 42.59
CA MET A 688 13.58 -10.69 42.29
C MET A 688 14.40 -11.22 43.47
N GLU A 689 14.06 -10.88 44.71
CA GLU A 689 14.76 -11.41 45.90
C GLU A 689 14.78 -12.94 45.95
N ARG A 690 13.68 -13.58 45.53
CA ARG A 690 13.54 -15.04 45.51
C ARG A 690 14.07 -15.67 44.22
N LEU A 691 13.91 -14.99 43.08
CA LEU A 691 14.17 -15.55 41.75
C LEU A 691 15.51 -15.10 41.14
N ASN A 692 16.35 -14.35 41.89
CA ASN A 692 17.58 -13.77 41.36
C ASN A 692 18.55 -14.82 40.75
N GLU A 693 18.71 -15.99 41.38
CA GLU A 693 19.57 -17.05 40.84
C GLU A 693 19.06 -17.60 39.50
N GLU A 694 17.74 -17.70 39.37
CA GLU A 694 17.09 -18.14 38.15
C GLU A 694 17.28 -17.13 37.02
N ILE A 695 17.18 -15.83 37.32
CA ILE A 695 17.46 -14.74 36.38
C ILE A 695 18.92 -14.79 35.90
N LEU A 696 19.87 -15.04 36.81
CA LEU A 696 21.28 -15.17 36.45
C LEU A 696 21.56 -16.41 35.59
N SER A 697 20.84 -17.51 35.82
CA SER A 697 20.91 -18.71 34.97
C SER A 697 20.34 -18.44 33.58
N MET A 698 19.21 -17.72 33.47
CA MET A 698 18.62 -17.35 32.18
C MET A 698 19.56 -16.53 31.30
N CYS A 699 20.46 -15.73 31.90
CA CYS A 699 21.45 -14.98 31.15
C CYS A 699 22.38 -15.91 30.33
N ASP A 700 22.64 -17.14 30.80
CA ASP A 700 23.48 -18.10 30.08
C ASP A 700 22.76 -18.70 28.85
N ASP A 701 21.43 -18.61 28.78
CA ASP A 701 20.58 -19.08 27.68
C ASP A 701 20.08 -17.95 26.76
N ILE A 702 20.75 -16.79 26.76
CA ILE A 702 20.37 -15.59 25.99
C ILE A 702 20.37 -15.77 24.45
N TYR A 703 20.83 -16.91 23.94
CA TYR A 703 20.67 -17.28 22.53
C TYR A 703 19.22 -17.67 22.18
N ASP A 704 18.39 -17.98 23.18
CA ASP A 704 16.96 -18.20 23.03
C ASP A 704 16.20 -16.87 22.90
N GLU A 705 15.22 -16.84 21.99
CA GLU A 705 14.49 -15.63 21.64
C GLU A 705 13.54 -15.17 22.75
N GLU A 706 12.87 -16.10 23.44
CA GLU A 706 11.95 -15.77 24.53
C GLU A 706 12.74 -15.34 25.77
N VAL A 707 13.82 -16.07 26.10
CA VAL A 707 14.71 -15.75 27.23
C VAL A 707 15.38 -14.39 27.04
N SER A 708 15.94 -14.12 25.85
CA SER A 708 16.57 -12.82 25.57
C SER A 708 15.59 -11.66 25.67
N SER A 709 14.34 -11.84 25.22
CA SER A 709 13.27 -10.85 25.35
C SER A 709 12.92 -10.59 26.82
N VAL A 710 12.79 -11.64 27.64
CA VAL A 710 12.54 -11.52 29.08
C VAL A 710 13.68 -10.76 29.77
N ILE A 711 14.94 -11.12 29.51
CA ILE A 711 16.11 -10.45 30.09
C ILE A 711 16.14 -8.96 29.69
N LEU A 712 15.88 -8.65 28.42
CA LEU A 712 15.80 -7.27 27.93
C LEU A 712 14.79 -6.44 28.75
N PHE A 713 13.60 -6.97 29.01
CA PHE A 713 12.59 -6.29 29.83
C PHE A 713 12.94 -6.24 31.32
N ILE A 714 13.53 -7.28 31.91
CA ILE A 714 13.96 -7.26 33.32
C ILE A 714 14.99 -6.15 33.54
N VAL A 715 15.95 -6.04 32.62
CA VAL A 715 16.97 -5.00 32.72
C VAL A 715 16.36 -3.61 32.56
N HIS A 716 15.39 -3.46 31.65
CA HIS A 716 14.61 -2.23 31.50
C HIS A 716 13.89 -1.81 32.79
N LEU A 717 13.26 -2.76 33.47
CA LEU A 717 12.45 -2.50 34.66
C LEU A 717 13.27 -2.29 35.93
N THR A 718 14.45 -2.90 36.04
CA THR A 718 15.20 -2.96 37.32
C THR A 718 16.53 -2.24 37.34
N LYS A 719 17.20 -2.10 36.19
CA LYS A 719 18.59 -1.62 36.09
C LYS A 719 19.55 -2.36 37.03
N ASN A 720 19.30 -3.64 37.32
CA ASN A 720 20.05 -4.40 38.32
C ASN A 720 21.51 -4.67 37.87
N LEU A 721 22.47 -4.14 38.63
CA LEU A 721 23.91 -4.25 38.35
C LEU A 721 24.42 -5.70 38.30
N LYS A 722 23.83 -6.64 39.05
CA LYS A 722 24.24 -8.07 39.00
C LYS A 722 23.96 -8.70 37.65
N ILE A 723 22.81 -8.35 37.05
CA ILE A 723 22.43 -8.84 35.72
C ILE A 723 23.32 -8.20 34.65
N ILE A 724 23.56 -6.89 34.77
CA ILE A 724 24.47 -6.15 33.90
C ILE A 724 25.88 -6.76 33.91
N ASN A 725 26.44 -7.01 35.10
CA ASN A 725 27.77 -7.61 35.24
C ASN A 725 27.84 -9.05 34.70
N LYS A 726 26.75 -9.82 34.85
CA LYS A 726 26.65 -11.16 34.26
C LYS A 726 26.62 -11.09 32.73
N ILE A 727 25.86 -10.18 32.13
CA ILE A 727 25.84 -9.94 30.68
C ILE A 727 27.22 -9.53 30.17
N SER A 728 27.90 -8.61 30.87
CA SER A 728 29.27 -8.20 30.55
C SER A 728 30.23 -9.40 30.57
N SER A 729 30.15 -10.24 31.60
CA SER A 729 30.98 -11.45 31.72
C SER A 729 30.74 -12.46 30.59
N ILE A 730 29.50 -12.58 30.10
CA ILE A 730 29.19 -13.46 28.97
C ILE A 730 29.76 -12.87 27.68
N ALA A 731 29.60 -11.55 27.45
CA ALA A 731 30.20 -10.86 26.31
C ALA A 731 31.73 -11.05 26.25
N ASP A 732 32.40 -10.95 27.41
CA ASP A 732 33.85 -11.16 27.52
C ASP A 732 34.29 -12.58 27.20
N LYS A 733 33.47 -13.59 27.54
CA LYS A 733 33.76 -15.01 27.28
C LYS A 733 33.48 -15.42 25.82
N LEU A 734 32.52 -14.77 25.15
CA LEU A 734 32.21 -15.08 23.76
C LEU A 734 33.40 -14.80 22.87
N PHE A 735 33.81 -15.84 22.13
CA PHE A 735 34.95 -15.82 21.22
C PHE A 735 36.28 -15.45 21.89
N ALA A 736 36.44 -15.66 23.21
CA ALA A 736 37.64 -15.24 23.95
C ALA A 736 38.96 -15.83 23.43
N ASN A 737 38.90 -16.96 22.73
CA ASN A 737 40.06 -17.62 22.12
C ASN A 737 40.44 -17.03 20.74
N ILE A 738 39.66 -16.10 20.20
CA ILE A 738 39.86 -15.47 18.90
C ILE A 738 40.44 -14.07 19.11
N LYS A 739 41.46 -13.74 18.32
CA LYS A 739 42.08 -12.41 18.34
C LYS A 739 41.16 -11.39 17.66
N GLU A 740 41.14 -10.17 18.18
CA GLU A 740 40.43 -9.04 17.59
C GLU A 740 40.95 -8.71 16.18
N ILE A 741 40.06 -8.29 15.28
CA ILE A 741 40.40 -7.91 13.90
C ILE A 741 41.23 -6.59 13.87
N GLU A 742 42.30 -6.58 13.07
CA GLU A 742 43.27 -5.49 12.91
C GLU A 742 43.16 -4.73 11.56
N PHE A 743 42.42 -5.28 10.58
CA PHE A 743 42.27 -4.74 9.22
C PHE A 743 43.62 -4.50 8.51
N ASN A 744 44.57 -5.39 8.74
CA ASN A 744 45.91 -5.41 8.17
C ASN A 744 46.07 -6.68 7.33
N ASP A 745 46.95 -7.60 7.74
CA ASP A 745 47.22 -8.85 7.02
C ASP A 745 46.09 -9.88 7.19
N ASP A 746 45.30 -9.76 8.26
CA ASP A 746 44.17 -10.63 8.60
C ASP A 746 43.08 -10.61 7.54
N ILE A 747 42.88 -9.50 6.83
CA ILE A 747 41.88 -9.36 5.76
C ILE A 747 42.39 -9.73 4.35
N SER A 748 43.60 -10.27 4.23
CA SER A 748 44.29 -10.48 2.94
C SER A 748 43.46 -11.28 1.94
N VAL A 749 42.77 -12.33 2.37
CA VAL A 749 41.91 -13.18 1.53
C VAL A 749 40.77 -12.37 0.90
N ILE A 750 40.03 -11.62 1.71
CA ILE A 750 38.92 -10.77 1.23
C ILE A 750 39.45 -9.59 0.40
N ASN A 751 40.57 -8.99 0.82
CA ASN A 751 41.16 -7.83 0.17
C ASN A 751 41.57 -8.11 -1.28
N VAL A 752 42.06 -9.32 -1.53
CA VAL A 752 42.38 -9.84 -2.86
C VAL A 752 41.11 -10.08 -3.69
N LEU A 753 40.04 -10.61 -3.09
CA LEU A 753 38.78 -10.90 -3.79
C LEU A 753 38.01 -9.66 -4.28
N ILE A 754 38.25 -8.51 -3.66
CA ILE A 754 37.57 -7.23 -4.00
C ILE A 754 38.49 -6.20 -4.67
N GLU A 755 39.73 -6.57 -4.98
CA GLU A 755 40.65 -5.77 -5.77
C GLU A 755 40.00 -5.47 -7.15
N GLY A 756 39.55 -4.23 -7.35
CA GLY A 756 38.93 -3.78 -8.59
C GLY A 756 37.41 -3.49 -8.55
N VAL A 757 36.73 -3.60 -7.40
CA VAL A 757 35.31 -3.22 -7.28
C VAL A 757 35.17 -1.69 -7.08
N GLY A 758 34.93 -0.95 -8.18
CA GLY A 758 34.73 0.50 -8.17
C GLY A 758 33.30 0.95 -7.89
N ASN A 759 33.10 1.55 -6.72
CA ASN A 759 32.09 2.53 -6.24
C ASN A 759 30.54 2.35 -6.39
N PRO A 760 29.75 3.01 -5.50
CA PRO A 760 28.30 2.83 -5.28
C PRO A 760 27.38 3.88 -5.96
N ILE A 761 26.06 3.60 -5.91
CA ILE A 761 24.90 4.12 -6.71
C ILE A 761 24.27 5.46 -6.20
N ASP A 762 23.52 6.10 -7.11
CA ASP A 762 23.06 7.51 -7.27
C ASP A 762 21.67 7.92 -6.69
N TYR A 763 21.46 9.23 -6.40
CA TYR A 763 20.17 9.85 -5.97
C TYR A 763 20.00 11.37 -6.29
N GLY A 764 18.76 11.82 -6.63
CA GLY A 764 18.36 13.22 -6.99
C GLY A 764 16.97 13.74 -6.47
N ASP A 765 16.56 14.99 -6.86
CA ASP A 765 15.73 16.22 -6.41
C ASP A 765 14.24 16.28 -5.83
N ILE A 766 13.80 17.39 -5.14
CA ILE A 766 13.34 17.59 -3.70
C ILE A 766 11.85 17.67 -3.24
N LYS A 767 10.82 18.06 -4.01
CA LYS A 767 9.43 18.17 -3.45
C LYS A 767 8.42 17.14 -3.96
N LYS A 768 8.63 16.59 -5.15
CA LYS A 768 7.99 15.35 -5.65
C LYS A 768 8.73 14.08 -5.17
N GLN A 769 9.64 14.30 -4.21
CA GLN A 769 10.76 13.45 -3.87
C GLN A 769 10.45 12.57 -2.67
N ASN A 770 9.72 13.04 -1.66
CA ASN A 770 9.53 12.25 -0.43
C ASN A 770 8.76 10.93 -0.65
N ARG A 771 7.66 10.93 -1.42
CA ARG A 771 6.91 9.70 -1.75
C ARG A 771 7.68 8.74 -2.67
N ASN A 772 8.46 9.26 -3.63
CA ASN A 772 9.27 8.45 -4.55
C ASN A 772 10.59 7.98 -3.92
N LEU A 773 11.17 8.76 -3.02
CA LEU A 773 12.35 8.43 -2.22
C LEU A 773 12.02 7.29 -1.27
N ASN A 774 10.90 7.36 -0.53
CA ASN A 774 10.46 6.26 0.33
C ASN A 774 10.26 4.95 -0.47
N LYS A 775 9.62 5.03 -1.65
CA LYS A 775 9.48 3.87 -2.56
C LYS A 775 10.82 3.36 -3.12
N ARG A 776 11.78 4.25 -3.41
CA ARG A 776 13.11 3.90 -3.93
C ARG A 776 14.04 3.36 -2.82
N LEU A 777 13.90 3.84 -1.59
CA LEU A 777 14.55 3.31 -0.39
C LEU A 777 14.05 1.91 -0.07
N ASP A 778 12.73 1.71 -0.12
CA ASP A 778 12.12 0.39 0.02
C ASP A 778 12.67 -0.57 -1.06
N TYR A 779 12.73 -0.13 -2.33
CA TYR A 779 13.33 -0.92 -3.42
C TYR A 779 14.82 -1.26 -3.19
N LEU A 780 15.63 -0.33 -2.68
CA LEU A 780 17.07 -0.52 -2.50
C LEU A 780 17.44 -1.33 -1.25
N GLU A 781 16.68 -1.21 -0.15
CA GLU A 781 16.78 -2.12 1.00
C GLU A 781 16.43 -3.56 0.59
N ASN A 782 15.42 -3.71 -0.27
CA ASN A 782 14.97 -5.02 -0.75
C ASN A 782 15.95 -5.65 -1.75
N GLU A 783 16.57 -4.87 -2.64
CA GLU A 783 17.68 -5.33 -3.51
C GLU A 783 18.91 -5.81 -2.70
N LEU A 784 19.22 -5.16 -1.58
CA LEU A 784 20.29 -5.57 -0.65
C LEU A 784 19.94 -6.88 0.10
N ALA A 785 18.67 -7.11 0.39
CA ALA A 785 18.19 -8.33 1.06
C ALA A 785 18.20 -9.59 0.16
N LYS A 786 18.32 -9.43 -1.17
CA LYS A 786 18.36 -10.54 -2.16
C LYS A 786 19.60 -11.46 -2.04
N LYS A 787 20.60 -11.11 -1.22
CA LYS A 787 21.87 -11.85 -1.12
C LYS A 787 22.08 -12.45 0.27
N THR A 788 21.38 -13.53 0.59
CA THR A 788 21.87 -14.47 1.61
C THR A 788 21.42 -15.90 1.32
N PRO A 789 22.29 -16.92 1.43
CA PRO A 789 21.95 -18.30 1.11
C PRO A 789 21.04 -18.93 2.16
N ARG A 790 20.06 -19.71 1.69
CA ARG A 790 19.29 -20.68 2.49
C ARG A 790 20.20 -21.79 3.00
N GLN A 791 20.23 -22.05 4.31
CA GLN A 791 20.59 -23.37 4.81
C GLN A 791 19.71 -23.85 5.98
N ARG A 792 19.64 -25.19 6.02
CA ARG A 792 18.66 -26.08 6.66
C ARG A 792 18.80 -26.12 8.19
N LYS A 793 17.67 -26.28 8.90
CA LYS A 793 17.67 -26.64 10.33
C LYS A 793 18.27 -28.03 10.54
N LYS A 794 19.53 -28.07 10.99
CA LYS A 794 20.04 -29.10 11.90
C LYS A 794 19.94 -28.55 13.34
N GLU A 795 20.13 -29.42 14.33
CA GLU A 795 20.37 -28.97 15.71
C GLU A 795 21.46 -27.90 15.72
N LYS A 796 21.18 -26.77 16.38
CA LYS A 796 22.10 -25.64 16.43
C LYS A 796 23.39 -26.10 17.10
N THR A 797 24.47 -26.11 16.35
CA THR A 797 25.83 -26.31 16.83
C THR A 797 26.19 -25.29 17.91
N LEU A 798 27.19 -25.60 18.73
CA LEU A 798 27.69 -24.65 19.74
C LEU A 798 28.08 -23.30 19.11
N TYR A 799 28.62 -23.34 17.90
CA TYR A 799 28.96 -22.17 17.10
C TYR A 799 27.73 -21.29 16.77
N GLU A 800 26.66 -21.88 16.23
CA GLU A 800 25.43 -21.13 15.92
C GLU A 800 24.81 -20.49 17.16
N LYS A 801 24.90 -21.17 18.32
CA LYS A 801 24.47 -20.59 19.61
C LYS A 801 25.33 -19.39 20.01
N SER A 802 26.66 -19.46 19.87
CA SER A 802 27.56 -18.35 20.20
C SER A 802 27.36 -17.14 19.29
N VAL A 803 27.13 -17.34 17.99
CA VAL A 803 26.82 -16.25 17.04
C VAL A 803 25.50 -15.58 17.40
N LEU A 804 24.43 -16.35 17.61
CA LEU A 804 23.13 -15.81 18.03
C LEU A 804 23.22 -15.07 19.37
N ALA A 805 23.92 -15.64 20.35
CA ALA A 805 24.17 -14.99 21.63
C ALA A 805 24.88 -13.64 21.45
N SER A 806 25.86 -13.54 20.55
CA SER A 806 26.60 -12.28 20.32
C SER A 806 25.70 -11.16 19.78
N PHE A 807 24.74 -11.49 18.90
CA PHE A 807 23.75 -10.52 18.42
C PHE A 807 22.79 -10.12 19.53
N ARG A 808 22.22 -11.09 20.26
CA ARG A 808 21.26 -10.84 21.35
C ARG A 808 21.87 -10.06 22.51
N ILE A 809 23.09 -10.39 22.92
CA ILE A 809 23.82 -9.65 23.95
C ILE A 809 24.06 -8.21 23.50
N ARG A 810 24.43 -7.98 22.24
CA ARG A 810 24.62 -6.62 21.71
C ARG A 810 23.32 -5.82 21.73
N GLU A 811 22.19 -6.43 21.37
CA GLU A 811 20.87 -5.81 21.51
C GLU A 811 20.58 -5.41 22.97
N VAL A 812 20.79 -6.34 23.91
CA VAL A 812 20.55 -6.10 25.34
C VAL A 812 21.52 -5.04 25.91
N ILE A 813 22.80 -5.06 25.53
CA ILE A 813 23.78 -4.05 25.96
C ILE A 813 23.39 -2.66 25.42
N ASN A 814 22.95 -2.55 24.17
CA ASN A 814 22.51 -1.26 23.63
C ASN A 814 21.29 -0.71 24.39
N GLU A 815 20.33 -1.56 24.72
CA GLU A 815 19.17 -1.20 25.56
C GLU A 815 19.58 -0.78 26.98
N ILE A 816 20.56 -1.47 27.57
CA ILE A 816 21.14 -1.11 28.88
C ILE A 816 21.76 0.28 28.82
N LEU A 817 22.64 0.51 27.85
CA LEU A 817 23.39 1.76 27.72
C LEU A 817 22.45 2.96 27.48
N LEU A 818 21.32 2.77 26.79
CA LEU A 818 20.32 3.83 26.63
C LEU A 818 19.79 4.34 27.98
N GLN A 819 19.71 3.47 28.99
CA GLN A 819 19.03 3.73 30.26
C GLN A 819 19.96 4.00 31.45
N MET A 820 21.26 3.68 31.33
CA MET A 820 22.26 3.82 32.39
C MET A 820 22.71 5.28 32.60
N LEU A 821 22.97 5.60 33.88
CA LEU A 821 23.45 6.90 34.36
C LEU A 821 24.83 6.81 35.06
N ASP A 822 25.27 5.63 35.51
CA ASP A 822 26.56 5.44 36.20
C ASP A 822 27.72 5.28 35.23
N ARG A 823 28.87 5.86 35.55
CA ARG A 823 30.00 6.00 34.62
C ARG A 823 30.84 4.72 34.52
N GLU A 824 31.13 4.06 35.63
CA GLU A 824 32.11 2.96 35.64
C GLU A 824 31.59 1.69 34.95
N GLU A 825 30.37 1.26 35.27
CA GLU A 825 29.76 0.07 34.66
C GLU A 825 29.38 0.31 33.19
N THR A 826 29.05 1.55 32.84
CA THR A 826 28.85 1.95 31.44
C THR A 826 30.13 1.77 30.64
N GLU A 827 31.27 2.24 31.16
CA GLU A 827 32.56 2.12 30.47
C GLU A 827 32.96 0.63 30.30
N LEU A 828 32.75 -0.21 31.31
CA LEU A 828 33.00 -1.66 31.25
C LEU A 828 32.15 -2.37 30.18
N LEU A 829 30.85 -2.08 30.11
CA LEU A 829 29.96 -2.66 29.10
C LEU A 829 30.34 -2.23 27.68
N ILE A 830 30.68 -0.96 27.50
CA ILE A 830 31.11 -0.41 26.21
C ILE A 830 32.35 -1.16 25.70
N ILE A 831 33.33 -1.35 26.59
CA ILE A 831 34.57 -2.07 26.26
C ILE A 831 34.28 -3.53 25.93
N SER A 832 33.46 -4.20 26.75
CA SER A 832 33.10 -5.62 26.55
C SER A 832 32.37 -5.83 25.21
N ASN A 833 31.46 -4.92 24.84
CA ASN A 833 30.73 -4.98 23.58
C ASN A 833 31.62 -4.70 22.36
N LEU A 834 32.58 -3.78 22.49
CA LEU A 834 33.58 -3.51 21.45
C LEU A 834 34.42 -4.76 21.17
N LYS A 835 35.03 -5.34 22.21
CA LYS A 835 35.88 -6.53 22.09
C LYS A 835 35.12 -7.73 21.54
N MET A 836 33.91 -8.00 22.05
CA MET A 836 33.04 -9.05 21.53
C MET A 836 32.77 -8.87 20.03
N GLY A 837 32.56 -7.63 19.57
CA GLY A 837 32.29 -7.32 18.15
C GLY A 837 33.47 -7.56 17.24
N LEU A 838 34.65 -7.10 17.66
CA LEU A 838 35.89 -7.33 16.92
C LEU A 838 36.23 -8.82 16.82
N ARG A 839 36.00 -9.58 17.90
CA ARG A 839 36.18 -11.05 17.90
C ARG A 839 35.13 -11.77 17.05
N SER A 840 33.87 -11.31 17.04
CA SER A 840 32.84 -11.91 16.17
C SER A 840 33.13 -11.68 14.67
N ILE A 841 33.67 -10.52 14.30
CA ILE A 841 34.08 -10.25 12.92
C ILE A 841 35.27 -11.13 12.54
N SER A 842 36.25 -11.26 13.44
CA SER A 842 37.43 -12.12 13.24
C SER A 842 37.06 -13.61 13.12
N GLU A 843 36.09 -14.08 13.90
CA GLU A 843 35.58 -15.46 13.79
C GLU A 843 34.87 -15.70 12.45
N TYR A 844 34.06 -14.73 12.00
CA TYR A 844 33.43 -14.81 10.68
C TYR A 844 34.48 -14.86 9.56
N LEU A 845 35.53 -14.04 9.67
CA LEU A 845 36.64 -14.01 8.72
C LEU A 845 37.39 -15.35 8.69
N LYS A 846 37.66 -15.93 9.86
CA LYS A 846 38.30 -17.24 9.96
C LYS A 846 37.49 -18.33 9.27
N LEU A 847 36.16 -18.34 9.45
CA LEU A 847 35.29 -19.31 8.78
C LEU A 847 35.21 -19.09 7.28
N PHE A 848 35.24 -17.82 6.85
CA PHE A 848 35.34 -17.48 5.45
C PHE A 848 36.65 -17.99 4.85
N ASP A 849 37.77 -17.83 5.57
CA ASP A 849 39.08 -18.33 5.13
C ASP A 849 39.13 -19.86 5.07
N GLU A 850 38.56 -20.56 6.08
CA GLU A 850 38.44 -22.02 6.08
C GLU A 850 37.61 -22.52 4.89
N TYR A 851 36.46 -21.87 4.64
CA TYR A 851 35.61 -22.15 3.48
C TYR A 851 36.35 -21.87 2.16
N TRP A 852 37.02 -20.72 2.06
CA TRP A 852 37.73 -20.32 0.86
C TRP A 852 38.92 -21.25 0.57
N HIS A 853 39.59 -21.75 1.61
CA HIS A 853 40.67 -22.73 1.46
C HIS A 853 40.14 -24.09 0.95
N GLU A 854 39.00 -24.55 1.46
CA GLU A 854 38.32 -25.75 0.95
C GLU A 854 37.91 -25.59 -0.52
N VAL A 855 37.37 -24.41 -0.87
CA VAL A 855 37.03 -24.05 -2.24
C VAL A 855 38.27 -24.01 -3.15
N ASP A 856 39.36 -23.39 -2.70
CA ASP A 856 40.62 -23.28 -3.45
C ASP A 856 41.27 -24.63 -3.75
N MET A 857 41.15 -25.59 -2.83
CA MET A 857 41.60 -26.97 -3.05
C MET A 857 40.83 -27.67 -4.18
N HIS A 858 39.54 -27.40 -4.33
CA HIS A 858 38.66 -28.08 -5.30
C HIS A 858 38.40 -27.24 -6.56
N LEU A 859 38.90 -26.00 -6.62
CA LEU A 859 38.73 -25.04 -7.72
C LEU A 859 39.20 -25.58 -9.09
N SER A 860 40.12 -26.55 -9.09
CA SER A 860 40.61 -27.22 -10.30
C SER A 860 39.67 -28.30 -10.85
N GLU A 861 38.72 -28.75 -10.04
CA GLU A 861 37.76 -29.82 -10.34
C GLU A 861 36.39 -29.29 -10.79
N LEU A 862 36.14 -27.99 -10.63
CA LEU A 862 34.89 -27.31 -10.98
C LEU A 862 34.81 -26.93 -12.47
N ASP A 863 33.63 -27.12 -13.05
CA ASP A 863 33.33 -26.69 -14.42
C ASP A 863 33.06 -25.17 -14.51
N GLU A 864 32.77 -24.64 -15.71
CA GLU A 864 32.57 -23.20 -15.85
C GLU A 864 31.32 -22.70 -15.11
N ASP A 865 30.24 -23.48 -15.08
CA ASP A 865 28.97 -23.09 -14.45
C ASP A 865 29.10 -23.10 -12.92
N ASP A 866 29.79 -24.09 -12.36
CA ASP A 866 30.15 -24.17 -10.94
C ASP A 866 31.01 -22.97 -10.50
N ILE A 867 31.94 -22.51 -11.36
CA ILE A 867 32.77 -21.33 -11.09
C ILE A 867 31.93 -20.04 -11.09
N TYR A 868 30.88 -19.96 -11.90
CA TYR A 868 29.95 -18.82 -11.87
C TYR A 868 29.14 -18.79 -10.58
N GLU A 869 28.58 -19.93 -10.15
CA GLU A 869 27.83 -20.02 -8.89
C GLU A 869 28.71 -19.74 -7.67
N LEU A 870 29.93 -20.28 -7.67
CA LEU A 870 30.93 -20.05 -6.63
C LEU A 870 31.28 -18.56 -6.52
N ASN A 871 31.51 -17.86 -7.63
CA ASN A 871 31.79 -16.43 -7.65
C ASN A 871 30.65 -15.60 -7.01
N ASP A 872 29.40 -15.95 -7.33
CA ASP A 872 28.24 -15.26 -6.77
C ASP A 872 28.06 -15.57 -5.26
N PHE A 873 28.33 -16.80 -4.82
CA PHE A 873 28.32 -17.19 -3.41
C PHE A 873 29.42 -16.49 -2.60
N THR A 874 30.67 -16.51 -3.09
CA THR A 874 31.81 -15.84 -2.46
C THR A 874 31.56 -14.34 -2.34
N PHE A 875 31.00 -13.71 -3.37
CA PHE A 875 30.64 -12.29 -3.31
C PHE A 875 29.49 -12.02 -2.32
N GLY A 876 28.52 -12.92 -2.20
CA GLY A 876 27.48 -12.86 -1.16
C GLY A 876 28.05 -12.93 0.26
N ALA A 877 29.06 -13.78 0.48
CA ALA A 877 29.76 -13.89 1.76
C ALA A 877 30.60 -12.64 2.07
N VAL A 878 31.27 -12.05 1.07
CA VAL A 878 31.99 -10.76 1.23
C VAL A 878 31.02 -9.62 1.56
N ILE A 879 29.85 -9.54 0.91
CA ILE A 879 28.83 -8.54 1.25
C ILE A 879 28.30 -8.77 2.68
N SER A 880 28.13 -10.02 3.08
CA SER A 880 27.70 -10.37 4.44
C SER A 880 28.74 -9.96 5.49
N PHE A 881 30.03 -10.14 5.19
CA PHE A 881 31.14 -9.64 6.01
C PHE A 881 31.14 -8.11 6.15
N LEU A 882 31.02 -7.39 5.03
CA LEU A 882 30.94 -5.92 5.04
C LEU A 882 29.72 -5.42 5.82
N SER A 883 28.56 -6.06 5.63
CA SER A 883 27.32 -5.76 6.36
C SER A 883 27.46 -6.02 7.86
N LEU A 884 28.12 -7.12 8.25
CA LEU A 884 28.39 -7.44 9.65
C LEU A 884 29.25 -6.35 10.31
N ILE A 885 30.27 -5.85 9.62
CA ILE A 885 31.12 -4.76 10.13
C ILE A 885 30.29 -3.50 10.35
N LEU A 886 29.51 -3.08 9.36
CA LEU A 886 28.63 -1.91 9.47
C LEU A 886 27.57 -2.08 10.57
N TYR A 887 27.02 -3.28 10.73
CA TYR A 887 26.07 -3.61 11.79
C TYR A 887 26.73 -3.52 13.16
N VAL A 888 27.86 -4.20 13.36
CA VAL A 888 28.61 -4.21 14.62
C VAL A 888 28.92 -2.79 15.02
N SER A 889 29.38 -1.98 14.07
CA SER A 889 29.92 -0.67 14.31
C SER A 889 28.83 0.39 14.62
N ASP A 890 27.69 0.33 13.92
CA ASP A 890 26.51 1.16 14.19
C ASP A 890 25.83 0.78 15.53
N ASN A 891 25.93 -0.50 15.92
CA ASN A 891 25.38 -1.06 17.17
C ASN A 891 26.44 -1.24 18.27
N LEU A 892 27.54 -0.48 18.26
CA LEU A 892 28.57 -0.56 19.30
C LEU A 892 28.09 0.04 20.62
N VAL A 893 27.52 1.24 20.57
CA VAL A 893 27.01 1.96 21.73
C VAL A 893 25.97 2.98 21.27
N PRO A 894 25.09 3.49 22.15
CA PRO A 894 24.28 4.66 21.86
C PRO A 894 25.12 5.91 21.55
N ILE A 895 24.60 6.80 20.68
CA ILE A 895 25.28 8.02 20.20
C ILE A 895 25.85 8.87 21.36
N LYS A 896 25.15 8.94 22.50
CA LYS A 896 25.60 9.72 23.68
C LYS A 896 26.98 9.31 24.22
N TYR A 897 27.45 8.10 23.90
CA TYR A 897 28.76 7.59 24.32
C TYR A 897 29.83 7.60 23.22
N TYR A 898 29.53 8.07 22.02
CA TYR A 898 30.50 8.08 20.92
C TYR A 898 31.76 8.88 21.26
N LYS A 899 31.64 9.99 22.00
CA LYS A 899 32.81 10.78 22.39
C LYS A 899 33.78 9.98 23.26
N PHE A 900 33.26 9.30 24.28
CA PHE A 900 34.04 8.42 25.14
C PHE A 900 34.68 7.29 24.33
N LEU A 901 33.87 6.59 23.51
CA LEU A 901 34.34 5.47 22.72
C LEU A 901 35.42 5.88 21.70
N ILE A 902 35.26 7.04 21.04
CA ILE A 902 36.27 7.58 20.12
C ILE A 902 37.59 7.85 20.84
N GLU A 903 37.55 8.38 22.06
CA GLU A 903 38.74 8.65 22.88
C GLU A 903 39.42 7.34 23.33
N TYR A 904 38.64 6.37 23.80
CA TYR A 904 39.13 5.03 24.13
C TYR A 904 39.80 4.35 22.93
N ILE A 905 39.12 4.33 21.77
CA ILE A 905 39.65 3.74 20.53
C ILE A 905 40.91 4.48 20.07
N LYS A 906 41.02 5.79 20.30
CA LYS A 906 42.22 6.57 19.96
C LYS A 906 43.46 6.11 20.74
N ASN A 907 43.29 5.72 21.99
CA ASN A 907 44.40 5.33 22.86
C ASN A 907 44.74 3.84 22.71
N GLU A 908 43.73 2.97 22.66
CA GLU A 908 43.92 1.51 22.69
C GLU A 908 44.10 0.88 21.29
N TYR A 909 43.60 1.54 20.24
CA TYR A 909 43.68 1.04 18.85
C TYR A 909 44.33 2.08 17.92
N PRO A 910 45.68 2.17 17.92
CA PRO A 910 46.41 3.05 17.01
C PRO A 910 46.48 2.51 15.56
N ASN A 911 45.97 1.29 15.32
CA ASN A 911 45.98 0.58 14.05
C ASN A 911 44.82 0.98 13.11
N ASN A 912 44.73 0.31 11.96
CA ASN A 912 43.69 0.54 10.95
C ASN A 912 42.26 0.32 11.49
N THR A 913 42.05 -0.68 12.35
CA THR A 913 40.79 -0.88 13.09
C THR A 913 40.36 0.38 13.82
N GLY A 914 41.27 0.98 14.60
CA GLY A 914 40.91 2.16 15.38
C GLY A 914 40.64 3.39 14.52
N VAL A 915 41.39 3.59 13.41
CA VAL A 915 41.10 4.69 12.49
C VAL A 915 39.73 4.49 11.82
N MET A 916 39.46 3.28 11.32
CA MET A 916 38.19 2.94 10.67
C MET A 916 37.00 3.12 11.60
N LEU A 917 37.04 2.53 12.81
CA LEU A 917 35.96 2.66 13.79
C LEU A 917 35.74 4.11 14.20
N ARG A 918 36.79 4.90 14.44
CA ARG A 918 36.64 6.33 14.76
C ARG A 918 36.01 7.10 13.60
N SER A 919 36.43 6.84 12.37
CA SER A 919 35.85 7.50 11.18
C SER A 919 34.37 7.15 11.01
N LEU A 920 33.99 5.89 11.22
CA LEU A 920 32.61 5.47 11.13
C LEU A 920 31.75 5.97 12.32
N LEU A 921 32.26 5.96 13.56
CA LEU A 921 31.58 6.56 14.73
C LEU A 921 31.35 8.05 14.56
N GLN A 922 32.34 8.77 14.00
CA GLN A 922 32.19 10.17 13.64
C GLN A 922 31.12 10.35 12.57
N LEU A 923 31.08 9.48 11.55
CA LEU A 923 30.05 9.47 10.52
C LEU A 923 28.65 9.37 11.12
N TRP A 924 28.40 8.36 11.96
CA TRP A 924 27.10 8.15 12.60
C TRP A 924 26.76 9.29 13.59
N SER A 925 27.75 9.85 14.30
CA SER A 925 27.55 11.04 15.14
C SER A 925 27.08 12.25 14.33
N SER A 926 27.55 12.35 13.08
CA SER A 926 27.30 13.50 12.23
C SER A 926 25.85 13.57 11.76
N ARG A 927 25.05 12.50 11.89
CA ARG A 927 23.60 12.45 11.56
C ARG A 927 22.83 13.63 12.17
N LYS A 928 23.29 14.21 13.29
CA LYS A 928 22.67 15.37 13.97
C LYS A 928 23.25 16.76 13.64
N SER A 929 24.37 16.84 12.91
CA SER A 929 25.07 18.12 12.62
C SER A 929 25.02 18.48 11.14
N ASN A 930 24.92 19.77 10.82
CA ASN A 930 25.06 20.27 9.43
C ASN A 930 26.54 20.35 8.97
N SER A 931 27.50 19.92 9.79
CA SER A 931 28.92 19.93 9.43
C SER A 931 29.23 18.84 8.41
N THR A 932 29.97 19.23 7.36
CA THR A 932 30.51 18.33 6.32
C THR A 932 31.96 17.91 6.59
N ASP A 933 32.56 18.36 7.69
CA ASP A 933 33.99 18.18 7.98
C ASP A 933 34.33 16.70 8.29
N VAL A 934 33.34 15.97 8.81
CA VAL A 934 33.43 14.52 9.07
C VAL A 934 33.59 13.71 7.77
N PHE A 935 33.03 14.20 6.67
CA PHE A 935 33.14 13.52 5.37
C PHE A 935 34.53 13.70 4.75
N ASP A 936 35.17 14.85 4.95
CA ASP A 936 36.53 15.06 4.49
C ASP A 936 37.51 14.09 5.18
N LEU A 937 37.29 13.82 6.48
CA LEU A 937 38.04 12.81 7.23
C LEU A 937 37.88 11.39 6.64
N LEU A 938 36.66 10.99 6.30
CA LEU A 938 36.38 9.69 5.69
C LEU A 938 36.96 9.56 4.28
N ILE A 939 36.85 10.62 3.46
CA ILE A 939 37.40 10.64 2.10
C ILE A 939 38.92 10.59 2.15
N ASN A 940 39.55 11.36 3.05
CA ASN A 940 40.98 11.30 3.27
C ASN A 940 41.44 9.90 3.73
N PHE A 941 40.69 9.28 4.63
CA PHE A 941 40.98 7.91 5.08
C PHE A 941 40.78 6.88 3.95
N ARG A 942 39.71 6.98 3.17
CA ARG A 942 39.47 6.17 1.96
C ARG A 942 40.62 6.30 0.97
N ASN A 943 41.07 7.52 0.69
CA ASN A 943 42.16 7.77 -0.25
C ASN A 943 43.49 7.22 0.26
N LYS A 944 43.76 7.34 1.57
CA LYS A 944 44.91 6.69 2.23
C LYS A 944 44.86 5.17 2.06
N MET A 945 43.74 4.53 2.40
CA MET A 945 43.54 3.07 2.29
C MET A 945 43.66 2.59 0.85
N ARG A 946 43.16 3.38 -0.12
CA ARG A 946 43.32 3.11 -1.55
C ARG A 946 44.79 3.10 -1.98
N ASN A 947 45.60 4.03 -1.47
CA ASN A 947 47.04 4.06 -1.74
C ASN A 947 47.78 2.88 -1.09
N GLU A 948 47.32 2.44 0.09
CA GLU A 948 47.85 1.27 0.81
C GLU A 948 47.31 -0.07 0.26
N LYS A 949 46.50 -0.05 -0.81
CA LYS A 949 45.82 -1.22 -1.39
C LYS A 949 44.96 -2.00 -0.38
N ASN A 950 44.41 -1.32 0.61
CA ASN A 950 43.43 -1.87 1.56
C ASN A 950 42.00 -1.65 1.01
N TYR A 951 41.63 -2.47 0.04
CA TYR A 951 40.34 -2.45 -0.64
C TYR A 951 39.17 -2.80 0.27
N VAL A 952 39.37 -3.56 1.35
CA VAL A 952 38.32 -3.87 2.35
C VAL A 952 37.91 -2.59 3.06
N CYS A 953 38.87 -1.84 3.60
CA CYS A 953 38.58 -0.55 4.23
C CYS A 953 37.93 0.43 3.25
N VAL A 954 38.39 0.46 1.98
CA VAL A 954 37.76 1.29 0.94
C VAL A 954 36.30 0.88 0.71
N ALA A 955 36.01 -0.43 0.60
CA ALA A 955 34.66 -0.94 0.41
C ALA A 955 33.74 -0.63 1.60
N ILE A 956 34.24 -0.76 2.84
CA ILE A 956 33.50 -0.42 4.06
C ILE A 956 33.13 1.06 4.09
N ILE A 957 34.11 1.95 3.79
CA ILE A 957 33.87 3.40 3.79
C ILE A 957 32.88 3.79 2.69
N ASN A 958 33.00 3.20 1.50
CA ASN A 958 32.08 3.43 0.40
C ASN A 958 30.66 2.94 0.73
N ALA A 959 30.52 1.77 1.35
CA ALA A 959 29.25 1.25 1.81
C ALA A 959 28.64 2.12 2.92
N ALA A 960 29.46 2.65 3.83
CA ALA A 960 29.04 3.59 4.87
C ALA A 960 28.58 4.93 4.28
N ILE A 961 29.32 5.50 3.33
CA ILE A 961 28.93 6.74 2.63
C ILE A 961 27.62 6.52 1.86
N GLY A 962 27.48 5.40 1.14
CA GLY A 962 26.25 5.04 0.44
C GLY A 962 25.06 4.88 1.39
N ARG A 963 25.25 4.23 2.54
CA ARG A 963 24.24 4.10 3.59
C ARG A 963 23.83 5.47 4.15
N GLU A 964 24.77 6.38 4.37
CA GLU A 964 24.47 7.71 4.90
C GLU A 964 23.82 8.64 3.87
N ILE A 965 24.21 8.61 2.59
CA ILE A 965 23.49 9.37 1.54
C ILE A 965 22.01 8.97 1.50
N ASN A 966 21.72 7.70 1.81
CA ASN A 966 20.38 7.11 1.84
C ASN A 966 19.70 7.26 3.20
N TYR A 967 20.37 7.86 4.19
CA TYR A 967 19.81 8.08 5.52
C TYR A 967 18.72 9.15 5.48
N ILE A 968 17.59 8.84 6.09
CA ILE A 968 16.34 9.57 5.91
C ILE A 968 16.34 10.89 6.67
N GLY A 969 16.98 10.93 7.84
CA GLY A 969 17.10 12.15 8.66
C GLY A 969 18.19 13.15 8.24
N LEU A 970 18.80 13.02 7.05
CA LEU A 970 19.75 14.03 6.54
C LEU A 970 19.02 15.10 5.73
N SER A 971 19.33 16.37 6.02
CA SER A 971 18.81 17.48 5.23
C SER A 971 19.24 17.36 3.76
N VAL A 972 18.33 17.75 2.89
CA VAL A 972 18.51 17.82 1.45
C VAL A 972 19.83 18.50 1.04
N ASN A 973 20.13 19.67 1.62
CA ASN A 973 21.38 20.40 1.35
C ASN A 973 22.62 19.61 1.78
N LYS A 974 22.51 18.82 2.85
CA LYS A 974 23.59 17.94 3.29
C LYS A 974 23.76 16.79 2.32
N LYS A 975 22.68 16.10 1.91
CA LYS A 975 22.71 15.03 0.88
C LYS A 975 23.39 15.49 -0.41
N LEU A 976 23.04 16.67 -0.93
CA LEU A 976 23.67 17.26 -2.11
C LEU A 976 25.18 17.47 -1.94
N LYS A 977 25.62 18.01 -0.80
CA LYS A 977 27.06 18.16 -0.50
C LYS A 977 27.79 16.81 -0.37
N LEU A 978 27.12 15.77 0.12
CA LEU A 978 27.70 14.42 0.19
C LEU A 978 27.87 13.80 -1.19
N LEU A 979 26.89 14.00 -2.08
CA LEU A 979 26.95 13.59 -3.47
C LEU A 979 28.09 14.32 -4.22
N GLU A 980 28.25 15.63 -3.99
CA GLU A 980 29.35 16.41 -4.55
C GLU A 980 30.73 15.90 -4.09
N LYS A 981 30.92 15.71 -2.77
CA LYS A 981 32.22 15.32 -2.19
C LYS A 981 32.61 13.86 -2.44
N SER A 982 31.65 12.96 -2.65
CA SER A 982 31.92 11.54 -2.87
C SER A 982 32.47 11.20 -4.25
N GLU A 983 32.66 12.21 -5.12
CA GLU A 983 32.96 12.07 -6.56
C GLU A 983 31.85 11.34 -7.34
N ALA A 984 30.63 11.26 -6.79
CA ALA A 984 29.48 10.61 -7.42
C ALA A 984 28.96 11.34 -8.68
N HIS A 985 29.42 12.57 -8.95
CA HIS A 985 29.06 13.34 -10.14
C HIS A 985 29.46 12.69 -11.48
N GLU A 986 30.41 11.75 -11.51
CA GLU A 986 30.68 10.95 -12.72
C GLU A 986 29.73 9.75 -12.87
N LEU A 987 29.16 9.26 -11.76
CA LEU A 987 28.19 8.15 -11.75
C LEU A 987 26.77 8.60 -12.14
N SER A 988 26.38 9.84 -11.87
CA SER A 988 25.11 10.39 -12.37
C SER A 988 25.09 10.67 -13.87
N LYS A 989 26.25 10.66 -14.54
CA LYS A 989 26.33 10.60 -16.01
C LYS A 989 26.07 9.20 -16.56
N LEU A 990 26.25 8.14 -15.77
CA LEU A 990 25.96 6.75 -16.14
C LEU A 990 24.46 6.41 -16.02
N GLU A 991 23.69 7.12 -15.19
CA GLU A 991 22.21 6.96 -15.08
C GLU A 991 21.46 7.23 -16.40
N LYS A 992 22.05 7.99 -17.33
CA LYS A 992 21.42 8.29 -18.62
C LYS A 992 21.61 7.17 -19.66
N ASP A 993 22.37 6.12 -19.36
CA ASP A 993 22.67 5.04 -20.31
C ASP A 993 22.70 3.65 -19.61
N PRO A 994 21.55 2.94 -19.57
CA PRO A 994 21.43 1.60 -19.01
C PRO A 994 22.42 0.58 -19.61
N GLN A 995 22.86 0.76 -20.86
CA GLN A 995 23.78 -0.16 -21.53
C GLN A 995 25.20 -0.06 -20.98
N LYS A 996 25.65 1.15 -20.61
CA LYS A 996 26.96 1.35 -19.96
C LYS A 996 27.02 0.74 -18.56
N HIS A 997 25.94 0.83 -17.78
CA HIS A 997 25.87 0.19 -16.46
C HIS A 997 25.92 -1.35 -16.55
N LEU A 998 25.21 -1.92 -17.52
CA LEU A 998 25.26 -3.36 -17.81
C LEU A 998 26.67 -3.79 -18.28
N GLN A 999 27.33 -2.98 -19.13
CA GLN A 999 28.71 -3.23 -19.56
C GLN A 999 29.69 -3.20 -18.39
N GLN A 1000 29.59 -2.23 -17.48
CA GLN A 1000 30.50 -2.13 -16.33
C GLN A 1000 30.27 -3.25 -15.32
N THR A 1001 29.02 -3.68 -15.13
CA THR A 1001 28.69 -4.86 -14.30
C THR A 1001 29.24 -6.13 -14.93
N ALA A 1002 29.15 -6.27 -16.26
CA ALA A 1002 29.73 -7.39 -17.00
C ALA A 1002 31.27 -7.37 -16.99
N GLU A 1003 31.91 -6.21 -17.09
CA GLU A 1003 33.36 -6.04 -16.99
C GLU A 1003 33.88 -6.37 -15.59
N ASN A 1004 33.16 -5.93 -14.54
CA ASN A 1004 33.47 -6.30 -13.16
C ASN A 1004 33.35 -7.81 -12.94
N ARG A 1005 32.29 -8.45 -13.47
CA ARG A 1005 32.11 -9.91 -13.41
C ARG A 1005 33.21 -10.65 -14.18
N LYS A 1006 33.61 -10.14 -15.34
CA LYS A 1006 34.69 -10.69 -16.18
C LYS A 1006 36.08 -10.54 -15.54
N THR A 1007 36.33 -9.42 -14.87
CA THR A 1007 37.58 -9.18 -14.13
C THR A 1007 37.70 -10.12 -12.93
N ARG A 1008 36.60 -10.32 -12.19
CA ARG A 1008 36.52 -11.27 -11.06
C ARG A 1008 36.69 -12.73 -11.49
N LEU A 1009 36.01 -13.14 -12.56
CA LEU A 1009 36.20 -14.46 -13.17
C LEU A 1009 37.62 -14.66 -13.68
N GLY A 1010 38.24 -13.60 -14.23
CA GLY A 1010 39.65 -13.61 -14.61
C GLY A 1010 40.60 -13.80 -13.43
N PHE A 1011 40.21 -13.39 -12.23
CA PHE A 1011 40.96 -13.59 -10.99
C PHE A 1011 40.80 -15.02 -10.44
N ILE A 1012 39.57 -15.52 -10.32
CA ILE A 1012 39.27 -16.91 -9.91
C ILE A 1012 39.91 -17.92 -10.90
N LYS A 1013 40.00 -17.55 -12.18
CA LYS A 1013 40.73 -18.33 -13.19
C LYS A 1013 42.26 -18.19 -13.10
N LYS A 1014 42.79 -17.14 -12.46
CA LYS A 1014 44.24 -16.94 -12.22
C LYS A 1014 44.73 -17.67 -10.97
N SER A 1015 43.90 -17.85 -9.94
CA SER A 1015 44.20 -18.72 -8.78
C SER A 1015 44.31 -20.20 -9.16
N ARG A 1016 43.84 -20.61 -10.36
CA ARG A 1016 44.15 -21.93 -10.96
C ARG A 1016 45.64 -22.22 -11.17
N LYS A 1017 46.53 -21.23 -11.11
CA LYS A 1017 47.97 -21.51 -11.12
C LYS A 1017 48.41 -21.75 -9.68
N PRO A 1018 49.05 -22.90 -9.38
CA PRO A 1018 49.53 -23.17 -8.03
C PRO A 1018 50.43 -22.03 -7.61
N ILE A 1019 50.11 -21.41 -6.47
CA ILE A 1019 51.03 -20.54 -5.74
C ILE A 1019 52.26 -21.40 -5.47
N LYS A 1020 53.37 -21.05 -6.11
CA LYS A 1020 54.67 -21.69 -5.91
C LYS A 1020 55.40 -21.07 -4.73
#